data_AF-A0A356NB48-F1
#
_entry.id   AF-A0A356NB48-F1
#
_cell.length_a   1.000
_cell.length_b   1.000
_cell.length_c   1.000
_cell.angle_alpha   90.00
_cell.angle_beta   90.00
_cell.angle_gamma   90.00
#
_symmetry.space_group_name_H-M   'P 1'
#
loop_
_entity.id
_entity.type
_entity.pdbx_description
1 polymer ?
#
loop_
_entity_poly.entity_id
_entity_poly.type
_entity_poly.pdbx_seq_one_letter_code
_entity_poly.pdbx_strand_id
1 'polypeptide(L)'
;DAAWMGKLYKFLGLTVGVVVPQMSVEEKRKAYQSDITYCTNNELGFDFLRDNMVVRKADKVQRELNYAIIDEVDSILIDEARTPLIISGRGGKSSELYKSADNFARQCREGDDFTIEEKEKTIMLTDKGIEKAERFFRVANLTDLENTDLYHHIQAALKAHFIMKRDTDYIVSDGEVLIVDEFTGRIMIGRRYNDGLHQAIEAKEHVQIRSENKTLATITFQNFFRMYKKLAGMTGTAKTEEDEFEGIYALDVVTIPPNKPSKRVDEHDQIYTKVSGKITAIVQDIIDHHATGQPLLVGTISVEKSEQLSDILKRKGIPHNVLNAKFHKQESEIIAQAGRLNSVTIATNMAGRGTDIMLGGNADFQAKQRMEKDGYPLEVIEMASSPHASNDPAIIAAKEVYKHHYDAFKAICDEEKEKVVALGGLRIIGTERHESRRIDNQLRGRSGRQGDPGSTVFYISMEDDIARIFGGDRMKSIAETMHLPDDMPISNGIITKQIERAQKVVEGRNYSIRKQVLSYDDVMNAQREIIYKERGKVLDGMDVHEQILDMIDDLAEEIIGYYADYKTDYQTWDYAAFNQSLEQKMLPQGTNLMTPELCSCFDVYKLKDAVLKVALKDYNDKIEATKADGFDFGELERVVLLKTVDSKWMDHIDAMDALRRGIGLRGYGQRDPVIAYRQEGWDMFEDMVSRIHSETASILLKIHVEKREDGSTSSVRQNIAAAQKSVRSDKKVGRNDPCPCGSGLKYKNCCGKNK
;
A
#
# COMPACT_ATOMS: atom_id res chain seq x y z
N ASP A 1 -8.51 -8.06 21.70
CA ASP A 1 -9.55 -9.11 21.65
C ASP A 1 -9.05 -10.54 21.76
N ALA A 2 -8.02 -10.95 21.02
CA ALA A 2 -7.53 -12.33 21.05
C ALA A 2 -7.27 -12.90 22.45
N ALA A 3 -6.63 -12.14 23.34
CA ALA A 3 -6.40 -12.56 24.72
C ALA A 3 -7.70 -12.59 25.56
N TRP A 4 -8.62 -11.66 25.29
CA TRP A 4 -9.87 -11.51 26.03
C TRP A 4 -10.89 -12.60 25.65
N MET A 5 -11.25 -12.69 24.36
CA MET A 5 -12.18 -13.69 23.83
C MET A 5 -11.54 -15.07 23.69
N GLY A 6 -10.21 -15.15 23.59
CA GLY A 6 -9.50 -16.42 23.51
C GLY A 6 -9.69 -17.31 24.75
N LYS A 7 -10.09 -16.74 25.89
CA LYS A 7 -10.50 -17.50 27.07
C LYS A 7 -11.66 -18.44 26.77
N LEU A 8 -12.67 -17.93 26.05
CA LEU A 8 -13.85 -18.70 25.66
C LEU A 8 -13.49 -19.75 24.62
N TYR A 9 -12.72 -19.37 23.59
CA TYR A 9 -12.32 -20.29 22.52
C TYR A 9 -11.46 -21.44 23.05
N LYS A 10 -10.45 -21.14 23.88
CA LYS A 10 -9.60 -22.15 24.52
C LYS A 10 -10.41 -23.05 25.46
N PHE A 11 -11.38 -22.51 26.18
CA PHE A 11 -12.30 -23.31 27.01
C PHE A 11 -13.11 -24.31 26.17
N LEU A 12 -13.50 -23.95 24.95
CA LEU A 12 -14.17 -24.85 24.00
C LEU A 12 -13.21 -25.78 23.23
N GLY A 13 -11.91 -25.75 23.53
CA GLY A 13 -10.90 -26.58 22.86
C GLY A 13 -10.38 -26.02 21.54
N LEU A 14 -10.71 -24.77 21.19
CA LEU A 14 -10.22 -24.10 19.99
C LEU A 14 -8.89 -23.38 20.24
N THR A 15 -8.05 -23.35 19.22
CA THR A 15 -6.79 -22.63 19.21
C THR A 15 -6.96 -21.19 18.70
N VAL A 16 -6.20 -20.26 19.28
CA VAL A 16 -6.28 -18.82 18.95
C VAL A 16 -4.88 -18.29 18.63
N GLY A 17 -4.72 -17.80 17.41
CA GLY A 17 -3.50 -17.16 16.92
C GLY A 17 -3.65 -15.64 16.85
N VAL A 18 -2.52 -14.94 16.94
CA VAL A 18 -2.46 -13.49 16.73
C VAL A 18 -1.31 -13.19 15.79
N VAL A 19 -1.58 -12.40 14.76
CA VAL A 19 -0.57 -11.90 13.81
C VAL A 19 -0.36 -10.41 14.05
N VAL A 20 0.87 -10.04 14.39
CA VAL A 20 1.31 -8.67 14.61
C VAL A 20 2.54 -8.37 13.76
N PRO A 21 2.87 -7.08 13.53
CA PRO A 21 4.08 -6.69 12.81
C PRO A 21 5.34 -7.28 13.46
N GLN A 22 6.38 -7.51 12.65
CA GLN A 22 7.71 -8.00 13.08
C GLN A 22 7.77 -9.45 13.60
N MET A 23 6.67 -10.22 13.53
CA MET A 23 6.73 -11.67 13.76
C MET A 23 7.57 -12.37 12.69
N SER A 24 8.28 -13.42 13.10
CA SER A 24 8.96 -14.32 12.17
C SER A 24 7.97 -15.11 11.32
N VAL A 25 8.43 -15.61 10.16
CA VAL A 25 7.63 -16.44 9.25
C VAL A 25 7.05 -17.66 9.95
N GLU A 26 7.83 -18.29 10.84
CA GLU A 26 7.44 -19.47 11.61
C GLU A 26 6.33 -19.16 12.62
N GLU A 27 6.44 -18.06 13.34
CA GLU A 27 5.41 -17.61 14.29
C GLU A 27 4.11 -17.24 13.57
N LYS A 28 4.20 -16.55 12.43
CA LYS A 28 3.03 -16.21 11.61
C LYS A 28 2.31 -17.46 11.13
N ARG A 29 3.07 -18.44 10.61
CA ARG A 29 2.49 -19.72 10.17
C ARG A 29 1.77 -20.43 11.31
N LYS A 30 2.36 -20.49 12.50
CA LYS A 30 1.71 -21.07 13.69
C LYS A 30 0.42 -20.32 14.06
N ALA A 31 0.42 -18.99 13.95
CA ALA A 31 -0.76 -18.17 14.22
C ALA A 31 -1.88 -18.39 13.18
N TYR A 32 -1.55 -18.53 11.89
CA TYR A 32 -2.52 -18.81 10.82
C TYR A 32 -3.05 -20.24 10.83
N GLN A 33 -2.29 -21.18 11.39
CA GLN A 33 -2.71 -22.57 11.63
C GLN A 33 -3.71 -22.73 12.78
N SER A 34 -3.92 -21.69 13.59
CA SER A 34 -4.93 -21.71 14.64
C SER A 34 -6.35 -21.73 14.05
N ASP A 35 -7.32 -22.22 14.82
CA ASP A 35 -8.73 -22.25 14.40
C ASP A 35 -9.25 -20.83 14.14
N ILE A 36 -8.89 -19.90 15.03
CA ILE A 36 -9.23 -18.48 14.97
C ILE A 36 -7.94 -17.66 14.99
N THR A 37 -7.78 -16.76 14.02
CA THR A 37 -6.61 -15.86 13.94
C THR A 37 -7.08 -14.41 14.01
N TYR A 38 -6.54 -13.64 14.96
CA TYR A 38 -6.70 -12.19 15.01
C TYR A 38 -5.53 -11.50 14.32
N CYS A 39 -5.81 -10.50 13.50
CA CYS A 39 -4.80 -9.73 12.79
C CYS A 39 -5.36 -8.37 12.38
N THR A 40 -4.49 -7.44 12.02
CA THR A 40 -4.91 -6.21 11.32
C THR A 40 -5.10 -6.51 9.83
N ASN A 41 -5.94 -5.72 9.17
CA ASN A 41 -6.13 -5.75 7.72
C ASN A 41 -4.81 -5.63 6.94
N ASN A 42 -3.90 -4.75 7.38
CA ASN A 42 -2.59 -4.54 6.77
C ASN A 42 -1.73 -5.79 6.85
N GLU A 43 -1.57 -6.40 8.04
CA GLU A 43 -0.76 -7.62 8.17
C GLU A 43 -1.35 -8.76 7.32
N LEU A 44 -2.67 -8.92 7.35
CA LEU A 44 -3.39 -9.94 6.59
C LEU A 44 -3.21 -9.77 5.07
N GLY A 45 -3.34 -8.56 4.55
CA GLY A 45 -3.17 -8.29 3.13
C GLY A 45 -1.70 -8.34 2.67
N PHE A 46 -0.76 -7.86 3.48
CA PHE A 46 0.67 -7.96 3.15
C PHE A 46 1.18 -9.39 3.22
N ASP A 47 0.71 -10.20 4.16
CA ASP A 47 1.02 -11.64 4.19
C ASP A 47 0.47 -12.36 2.96
N PHE A 48 -0.72 -12.00 2.50
CA PHE A 48 -1.26 -12.50 1.23
C PHE A 48 -0.36 -12.12 0.04
N LEU A 49 0.06 -10.86 -0.07
CA LEU A 49 0.95 -10.42 -1.14
C LEU A 49 2.31 -11.15 -1.08
N ARG A 50 2.89 -11.30 0.12
CA ARG A 50 4.15 -12.04 0.33
C ARG A 50 4.02 -13.52 -0.04
N ASP A 51 2.93 -14.17 0.34
CA ASP A 51 2.68 -15.59 0.02
C ASP A 51 2.56 -15.83 -1.50
N ASN A 52 2.15 -14.83 -2.26
CA ASN A 52 2.12 -14.91 -3.72
C ASN A 52 3.46 -14.56 -4.39
N MET A 53 4.50 -14.25 -3.61
CA MET A 53 5.87 -14.00 -4.09
C MET A 53 6.87 -15.07 -3.64
N VAL A 54 6.48 -16.04 -2.79
CA VAL A 54 7.42 -17.07 -2.31
C VAL A 54 7.74 -18.09 -3.40
N VAL A 55 8.98 -18.59 -3.41
CA VAL A 55 9.46 -19.60 -4.37
C VAL A 55 9.16 -21.03 -3.92
N ARG A 56 9.00 -21.25 -2.60
CA ARG A 56 8.69 -22.56 -2.04
C ARG A 56 7.38 -22.50 -1.27
N LYS A 57 6.55 -23.53 -1.42
CA LYS A 57 5.30 -23.68 -0.65
C LYS A 57 5.52 -23.65 0.86
N ALA A 58 6.65 -24.21 1.32
CA ALA A 58 7.04 -24.22 2.73
C ALA A 58 7.30 -22.83 3.31
N ASP A 59 7.42 -21.78 2.48
CA ASP A 59 7.65 -20.41 2.93
C ASP A 59 6.34 -19.62 3.10
N LYS A 60 5.19 -20.16 2.63
CA LYS A 60 3.88 -19.54 2.85
C LYS A 60 3.53 -19.48 4.34
N VAL A 61 2.84 -18.42 4.74
CA VAL A 61 2.36 -18.24 6.12
C VAL A 61 0.85 -18.44 6.24
N GLN A 62 0.07 -18.04 5.24
CA GLN A 62 -1.39 -18.16 5.24
C GLN A 62 -1.87 -19.53 4.77
N ARG A 63 -3.10 -19.84 5.15
CA ARG A 63 -3.91 -20.94 4.62
C ARG A 63 -4.97 -20.39 3.67
N GLU A 64 -5.78 -21.28 3.10
CA GLU A 64 -6.92 -20.91 2.25
C GLU A 64 -7.84 -19.88 2.95
N LEU A 65 -8.25 -18.84 2.21
CA LEU A 65 -9.08 -17.74 2.71
C LEU A 65 -10.54 -18.18 2.88
N ASN A 66 -10.89 -18.66 4.09
CA ASN A 66 -12.20 -19.27 4.35
C ASN A 66 -13.27 -18.26 4.81
N TYR A 67 -13.09 -17.62 5.98
CA TYR A 67 -14.08 -16.70 6.54
C TYR A 67 -13.38 -15.52 7.23
N ALA A 68 -13.78 -14.30 6.87
CA ALA A 68 -13.36 -13.08 7.54
C ALA A 68 -14.54 -12.42 8.26
N ILE A 69 -14.33 -12.10 9.54
CA ILE A 69 -15.21 -11.21 10.31
C ILE A 69 -14.42 -9.92 10.54
N ILE A 70 -14.86 -8.85 9.90
CA ILE A 70 -14.19 -7.54 9.97
C ILE A 70 -14.83 -6.75 11.11
N ASP A 71 -14.08 -6.59 12.20
CA ASP A 71 -14.42 -5.58 13.20
C ASP A 71 -14.20 -4.19 12.63
N GLU A 72 -15.06 -3.24 12.98
CA GLU A 72 -14.97 -1.86 12.49
C GLU A 72 -15.00 -1.77 10.95
N VAL A 73 -15.91 -2.55 10.34
CA VAL A 73 -15.99 -2.80 8.90
C VAL A 73 -16.09 -1.54 8.05
N ASP A 74 -16.73 -0.49 8.55
CA ASP A 74 -16.84 0.79 7.87
C ASP A 74 -15.51 1.52 7.76
N SER A 75 -14.65 1.44 8.76
CA SER A 75 -13.32 2.04 8.63
C SER A 75 -12.42 1.23 7.72
N ILE A 76 -12.45 -0.10 7.81
CA ILE A 76 -11.55 -0.94 7.03
C ILE A 76 -11.95 -0.96 5.55
N LEU A 77 -13.23 -1.18 5.26
CA LEU A 77 -13.72 -1.37 3.89
C LEU A 77 -14.12 -0.08 3.18
N ILE A 78 -14.19 1.07 3.87
CA ILE A 78 -14.58 2.36 3.28
C ILE A 78 -13.48 3.41 3.46
N ASP A 79 -13.03 3.64 4.71
CA ASP A 79 -12.05 4.70 4.99
C ASP A 79 -10.62 4.32 4.56
N GLU A 80 -10.16 3.14 4.94
CA GLU A 80 -8.83 2.63 4.61
C GLU A 80 -8.74 2.05 3.19
N ALA A 81 -9.89 1.62 2.65
CA ALA A 81 -10.00 1.11 1.28
C ALA A 81 -9.83 2.19 0.19
N ARG A 82 -9.38 3.40 0.54
CA ARG A 82 -9.00 4.46 -0.40
C ARG A 82 -7.64 4.21 -1.05
N THR A 83 -6.74 3.50 -0.37
CA THR A 83 -5.38 3.23 -0.84
C THR A 83 -5.14 1.73 -0.95
N PRO A 84 -4.62 1.23 -2.08
CA PRO A 84 -4.27 -0.18 -2.22
C PRO A 84 -3.06 -0.54 -1.35
N LEU A 85 -2.93 -1.83 -1.04
CA LEU A 85 -1.72 -2.41 -0.46
C LEU A 85 -0.69 -2.61 -1.56
N ILE A 86 0.52 -2.07 -1.37
CA ILE A 86 1.60 -2.11 -2.36
C ILE A 86 2.87 -2.61 -1.70
N ILE A 87 3.49 -3.65 -2.28
CA ILE A 87 4.87 -4.05 -1.99
C ILE A 87 5.75 -3.47 -3.08
N SER A 88 6.65 -2.56 -2.70
CA SER A 88 7.66 -2.02 -3.60
C SER A 88 9.02 -2.67 -3.39
N GLY A 89 9.74 -2.90 -4.48
CA GLY A 89 11.10 -3.42 -4.49
C GLY A 89 12.07 -2.47 -5.17
N ARG A 90 13.37 -2.74 -5.02
CA ARG A 90 14.38 -2.01 -5.78
C ARG A 90 14.22 -2.33 -7.26
N GLY A 91 13.92 -1.31 -8.07
CA GLY A 91 13.83 -1.42 -9.51
C GLY A 91 15.20 -1.56 -10.18
N GLY A 92 15.21 -2.22 -11.34
CA GLY A 92 16.42 -2.53 -12.12
C GLY A 92 16.83 -1.51 -13.18
N LYS A 93 16.17 -0.35 -13.32
CA LYS A 93 16.44 0.59 -14.43
C LYS A 93 17.59 1.57 -14.13
N SER A 94 18.32 1.93 -15.19
CA SER A 94 19.62 2.60 -15.13
C SER A 94 19.50 4.09 -14.80
N SER A 95 20.38 4.57 -13.93
CA SER A 95 20.59 6.01 -13.66
C SER A 95 20.88 6.87 -14.91
N GLU A 96 21.02 6.28 -16.10
CA GLU A 96 21.43 6.97 -17.33
C GLU A 96 20.26 7.68 -18.02
N LEU A 97 19.05 7.11 -18.03
CA LEU A 97 17.87 7.76 -18.61
C LEU A 97 17.54 9.07 -17.89
N TYR A 98 17.58 9.07 -16.56
CA TYR A 98 17.44 10.28 -15.75
C TYR A 98 18.50 11.34 -16.07
N LYS A 99 19.75 10.94 -16.27
CA LYS A 99 20.82 11.87 -16.68
C LYS A 99 20.57 12.42 -18.09
N SER A 100 20.09 11.60 -19.01
CA SER A 100 19.78 12.02 -20.37
C SER A 100 18.58 12.97 -20.42
N ALA A 101 17.54 12.68 -19.64
CA ALA A 101 16.36 13.54 -19.49
C ALA A 101 16.71 14.87 -18.81
N ASP A 102 17.57 14.86 -17.78
CA ASP A 102 18.12 16.08 -17.16
C ASP A 102 18.87 16.94 -18.18
N ASN A 103 19.73 16.34 -19.00
CA ASN A 103 20.46 17.05 -20.06
C ASN A 103 19.52 17.67 -21.10
N PHE A 104 18.44 16.98 -21.44
CA PHE A 104 17.41 17.51 -22.32
C PHE A 104 16.68 18.69 -21.68
N ALA A 105 16.21 18.54 -20.44
CA ALA A 105 15.45 19.57 -19.72
C ALA A 105 16.23 20.89 -19.58
N ARG A 106 17.55 20.83 -19.37
CA ARG A 106 18.44 22.02 -19.35
C ARG A 106 18.47 22.81 -20.65
N GLN A 107 18.16 22.17 -21.78
CA GLN A 107 18.16 22.80 -23.10
C GLN A 107 16.79 23.35 -23.49
N CYS A 108 15.74 23.01 -22.73
CA CYS A 108 14.37 23.44 -23.00
C CYS A 108 14.10 24.87 -22.52
N ARG A 109 13.23 25.59 -23.22
CA ARG A 109 12.80 26.94 -22.88
C ARG A 109 11.28 27.00 -22.72
N GLU A 110 10.84 27.62 -21.63
CA GLU A 110 9.43 27.88 -21.37
C GLU A 110 8.84 28.81 -22.45
N GLY A 111 7.61 28.52 -22.88
CA GLY A 111 6.89 29.23 -23.94
C GLY A 111 7.17 28.73 -25.35
N ASP A 112 8.37 28.20 -25.61
CA ASP A 112 8.74 27.61 -26.90
C ASP A 112 8.62 26.08 -26.89
N ASP A 113 9.31 25.40 -25.96
CA ASP A 113 9.42 23.93 -25.90
C ASP A 113 8.36 23.31 -24.96
N PHE A 114 7.90 24.06 -23.97
CA PHE A 114 6.87 23.60 -23.04
C PHE A 114 6.11 24.78 -22.43
N THR A 115 4.93 24.49 -21.87
CA THR A 115 4.10 25.42 -21.10
C THR A 115 3.94 24.91 -19.66
N ILE A 116 3.83 25.84 -18.71
CA ILE A 116 3.59 25.54 -17.29
C ILE A 116 2.19 26.04 -16.93
N GLU A 117 1.41 25.19 -16.26
CA GLU A 117 0.17 25.60 -15.61
C GLU A 117 0.40 25.72 -14.10
N GLU A 118 0.65 26.95 -13.63
CA GLU A 118 1.11 27.21 -12.26
C GLU A 118 0.14 26.72 -11.16
N LYS A 119 -1.18 26.74 -11.44
CA LYS A 119 -2.20 26.32 -10.47
C LYS A 119 -2.22 24.81 -10.24
N GLU A 120 -2.05 24.04 -11.30
CA GLU A 120 -2.07 22.58 -11.25
C GLU A 120 -0.66 21.98 -11.05
N LYS A 121 0.39 22.82 -11.08
CA LYS A 121 1.80 22.40 -11.02
C LYS A 121 2.09 21.29 -12.06
N THR A 122 1.59 21.48 -13.28
CA THR A 122 1.76 20.59 -14.43
C THR A 122 2.58 21.27 -15.53
N ILE A 123 3.32 20.47 -16.29
CA ILE A 123 4.07 20.91 -17.48
C ILE A 123 3.55 20.13 -18.67
N MET A 124 3.38 20.81 -19.81
CA MET A 124 3.04 20.18 -21.07
C MET A 124 4.06 20.57 -22.13
N LEU A 125 4.56 19.58 -22.89
CA LEU A 125 5.40 19.86 -24.05
C LEU A 125 4.55 20.49 -25.16
N THR A 126 5.10 21.50 -25.84
CA THR A 126 4.51 22.03 -27.07
C THR A 126 4.89 21.14 -28.25
N ASP A 127 4.27 21.33 -29.41
CA ASP A 127 4.63 20.60 -30.64
C ASP A 127 6.13 20.76 -30.98
N LYS A 128 6.68 21.96 -30.77
CA LYS A 128 8.12 22.23 -30.96
C LYS A 128 8.99 21.47 -29.95
N GLY A 129 8.54 21.37 -28.70
CA GLY A 129 9.21 20.59 -27.67
C GLY A 129 9.22 19.10 -27.96
N ILE A 130 8.12 18.57 -28.50
CA ILE A 130 8.02 17.18 -28.95
C ILE A 130 9.02 16.91 -30.09
N GLU A 131 9.02 17.74 -31.14
CA GLU A 131 9.96 17.59 -32.26
C GLU A 131 11.44 17.71 -31.82
N LYS A 132 11.70 18.53 -30.80
CA LYS A 132 13.03 18.68 -30.21
C LYS A 132 13.43 17.45 -29.39
N ALA A 133 12.51 16.88 -28.62
CA ALA A 133 12.72 15.63 -27.90
C ALA A 133 12.97 14.46 -28.86
N GLU A 134 12.18 14.33 -29.92
CA GLU A 134 12.34 13.29 -30.95
C GLU A 134 13.74 13.33 -31.58
N ARG A 135 14.22 14.53 -31.93
CA ARG A 135 15.58 14.72 -32.45
C ARG A 135 16.67 14.43 -31.42
N PHE A 136 16.47 14.84 -30.17
CA PHE A 136 17.47 14.65 -29.10
C PHE A 136 17.64 13.17 -28.75
N PHE A 137 16.53 12.45 -28.59
CA PHE A 137 16.53 11.03 -28.20
C PHE A 137 16.55 10.07 -29.40
N ARG A 138 16.47 10.60 -30.63
CA ARG A 138 16.48 9.83 -31.89
C ARG A 138 15.32 8.84 -31.97
N VAL A 139 14.13 9.29 -31.59
CA VAL A 139 12.88 8.54 -31.68
C VAL A 139 11.99 9.13 -32.77
N ALA A 140 11.25 8.27 -33.48
CA ALA A 140 10.43 8.69 -34.62
C ALA A 140 9.16 9.44 -34.18
N ASN A 141 8.51 8.96 -33.11
CA ASN A 141 7.38 9.62 -32.48
C ASN A 141 7.46 9.42 -30.97
N LEU A 142 7.54 10.53 -30.22
CA LEU A 142 7.66 10.48 -28.76
C LEU A 142 6.39 9.95 -28.07
N THR A 143 5.24 10.04 -28.75
CA THR A 143 3.92 9.65 -28.20
C THR A 143 3.57 8.18 -28.42
N ASP A 144 4.44 7.41 -29.08
CA ASP A 144 4.23 5.98 -29.27
C ASP A 144 4.30 5.22 -27.94
N LEU A 145 3.55 4.11 -27.83
CA LEU A 145 3.49 3.26 -26.64
C LEU A 145 4.88 2.80 -26.17
N GLU A 146 5.79 2.53 -27.10
CA GLU A 146 7.17 2.12 -26.82
C GLU A 146 8.01 3.21 -26.15
N ASN A 147 7.64 4.49 -26.34
CA ASN A 147 8.37 5.66 -25.82
C ASN A 147 7.72 6.27 -24.56
N THR A 148 6.67 5.64 -24.02
CA THR A 148 5.95 6.11 -22.83
C THR A 148 6.89 6.34 -21.64
N ASP A 149 7.84 5.43 -21.42
CA ASP A 149 8.85 5.54 -20.36
C ASP A 149 9.73 6.78 -20.55
N LEU A 150 10.21 7.01 -21.78
CA LEU A 150 11.05 8.16 -22.10
C LEU A 150 10.28 9.46 -21.91
N TYR A 151 9.05 9.53 -22.40
CA TYR A 151 8.16 10.68 -22.21
C TYR A 151 7.96 10.99 -20.72
N HIS A 152 7.72 9.97 -19.90
CA HIS A 152 7.59 10.11 -18.46
C HIS A 152 8.85 10.70 -17.80
N HIS A 153 10.05 10.22 -18.18
CA HIS A 153 11.32 10.76 -17.66
C HIS A 153 11.55 12.22 -18.08
N ILE A 154 11.19 12.58 -19.32
CA ILE A 154 11.27 13.97 -19.80
C ILE A 154 10.35 14.87 -18.98
N GLN A 155 9.11 14.45 -18.76
CA GLN A 155 8.13 15.18 -17.94
C GLN A 155 8.62 15.36 -16.50
N ALA A 156 9.14 14.29 -15.87
CA ALA A 156 9.72 14.35 -14.53
C ALA A 156 10.92 15.29 -14.46
N ALA A 157 11.81 15.28 -15.46
CA ALA A 157 12.96 16.17 -15.54
C ALA A 157 12.55 17.64 -15.72
N LEU A 158 11.60 17.94 -16.60
CA LEU A 158 11.06 19.29 -16.77
C LEU A 158 10.43 19.79 -15.46
N LYS A 159 9.63 18.95 -14.80
CA LYS A 159 9.00 19.29 -13.52
C LYS A 159 10.05 19.56 -12.45
N ALA A 160 11.09 18.73 -12.37
CA ALA A 160 12.20 18.93 -11.45
C ALA A 160 12.91 20.28 -11.69
N HIS A 161 13.11 20.69 -12.95
CA HIS A 161 13.81 21.95 -13.27
C HIS A 161 12.95 23.20 -13.05
N PHE A 162 11.72 23.19 -13.55
CA PHE A 162 10.93 24.42 -13.71
C PHE A 162 9.85 24.61 -12.65
N ILE A 163 9.40 23.54 -11.98
CA ILE A 163 8.41 23.63 -10.89
C ILE A 163 9.08 23.50 -9.52
N MET A 164 9.97 22.53 -9.36
CA MET A 164 10.57 22.22 -8.05
C MET A 164 11.76 23.14 -7.75
N LYS A 165 11.63 23.94 -6.69
CA LYS A 165 12.62 24.93 -6.25
C LYS A 165 13.44 24.40 -5.07
N ARG A 166 14.76 24.45 -5.23
CA ARG A 166 15.72 24.21 -4.15
C ARG A 166 15.57 25.26 -3.06
N ASP A 167 15.72 24.85 -1.81
CA ASP A 167 15.55 25.63 -0.57
C ASP A 167 14.12 26.11 -0.30
N THR A 168 13.15 25.71 -1.12
CA THR A 168 11.70 25.94 -0.89
C THR A 168 10.96 24.62 -0.79
N ASP A 169 11.04 23.78 -1.83
CA ASP A 169 10.34 22.50 -1.89
C ASP A 169 11.21 21.34 -1.37
N TYR A 170 12.53 21.45 -1.57
CA TYR A 170 13.52 20.47 -1.11
C TYR A 170 14.86 21.13 -0.82
N ILE A 171 15.68 20.48 -0.01
CA ILE A 171 17.10 20.83 0.21
C ILE A 171 17.99 19.64 -0.16
N VAL A 172 19.26 19.92 -0.41
CA VAL A 172 20.28 18.88 -0.61
C VAL A 172 21.24 18.90 0.57
N SER A 173 21.32 17.80 1.31
CA SER A 173 22.18 17.66 2.49
C SER A 173 22.80 16.27 2.50
N ASP A 174 24.09 16.16 2.84
CA ASP A 174 24.86 14.90 2.87
C ASP A 174 24.80 14.05 1.58
N GLY A 175 24.62 14.71 0.43
CA GLY A 175 24.45 14.00 -0.84
C GLY A 175 23.11 13.28 -0.95
N GLU A 176 22.07 13.77 -0.28
CA GLU A 176 20.68 13.31 -0.39
C GLU A 176 19.73 14.50 -0.62
N VAL A 177 18.63 14.25 -1.33
CA VAL A 177 17.53 15.20 -1.50
C VAL A 177 16.53 15.00 -0.35
N LEU A 178 16.32 16.03 0.47
CA LEU A 178 15.38 16.01 1.58
C LEU A 178 14.22 16.97 1.30
N ILE A 179 12.99 16.51 1.45
CA ILE A 179 11.79 17.31 1.18
C ILE A 179 11.56 18.31 2.30
N VAL A 180 11.18 19.53 1.95
CA VAL A 180 10.73 20.56 2.89
C VAL A 180 9.21 20.66 2.84
N ASP A 181 8.57 20.68 3.99
CA ASP A 181 7.14 20.95 4.09
C ASP A 181 6.85 22.42 3.77
N GLU A 182 6.07 22.69 2.72
CA GLU A 182 5.71 24.03 2.25
C GLU A 182 5.04 24.89 3.34
N PHE A 183 4.34 24.28 4.31
CA PHE A 183 3.61 25.01 5.35
C PHE A 183 4.45 25.27 6.60
N THR A 184 5.29 24.31 6.98
CA THR A 184 6.04 24.37 8.26
C THR A 184 7.51 24.68 8.11
N GLY A 185 8.07 24.60 6.89
CA GLY A 185 9.50 24.72 6.61
C GLY A 185 10.34 23.61 7.22
N ARG A 186 9.71 22.54 7.74
CA ARG A 186 10.41 21.41 8.38
C ARG A 186 10.89 20.41 7.34
N ILE A 187 12.06 19.83 7.62
CA ILE A 187 12.66 18.78 6.79
C ILE A 187 11.95 17.44 7.08
N MET A 188 11.40 16.82 6.04
CA MET A 188 10.72 15.53 6.11
C MET A 188 11.69 14.38 5.80
N ILE A 189 12.40 13.91 6.82
CA ILE A 189 13.36 12.81 6.71
C ILE A 189 12.65 11.50 6.34
N GLY A 190 13.21 10.78 5.36
CA GLY A 190 12.70 9.47 4.90
C GLY A 190 11.54 9.53 3.90
N ARG A 191 11.05 10.73 3.55
CA ARG A 191 10.04 10.90 2.49
C ARG A 191 10.70 11.17 1.14
N ARG A 192 10.12 10.61 0.08
CA ARG A 192 10.57 10.80 -1.32
C ARG A 192 9.37 11.21 -2.18
N TYR A 193 9.64 11.95 -3.25
CA TYR A 193 8.61 12.25 -4.24
C TYR A 193 8.33 11.00 -5.08
N ASN A 194 7.08 10.81 -5.47
CA ASN A 194 6.67 9.66 -6.28
C ASN A 194 6.90 9.93 -7.77
N ASP A 195 6.66 8.91 -8.61
CA ASP A 195 6.54 9.05 -10.07
C ASP A 195 7.82 9.55 -10.75
N GLY A 196 8.97 9.00 -10.33
CA GLY A 196 10.29 9.36 -10.86
C GLY A 196 10.77 10.78 -10.55
N LEU A 197 9.94 11.64 -9.95
CA LEU A 197 10.26 13.04 -9.68
C LEU A 197 11.42 13.19 -8.71
N HIS A 198 11.52 12.33 -7.70
CA HIS A 198 12.62 12.39 -6.74
C HIS A 198 13.96 12.04 -7.41
N GLN A 199 13.96 11.03 -8.29
CA GLN A 199 15.12 10.63 -9.09
C GLN A 199 15.50 11.70 -10.10
N ALA A 200 14.52 12.40 -10.69
CA ALA A 200 14.73 13.54 -11.56
C ALA A 200 15.35 14.74 -10.82
N ILE A 201 14.93 15.01 -9.57
CA ILE A 201 15.57 16.02 -8.71
C ILE A 201 16.98 15.58 -8.31
N GLU A 202 17.19 14.31 -7.97
CA GLU A 202 18.53 13.75 -7.71
C GLU A 202 19.45 13.93 -8.94
N ALA A 203 18.93 13.72 -10.15
CA ALA A 203 19.66 13.95 -11.40
C ALA A 203 19.97 15.45 -11.62
N LYS A 204 18.98 16.33 -11.43
CA LYS A 204 19.11 17.79 -11.52
C LYS A 204 20.20 18.33 -10.60
N GLU A 205 20.22 17.87 -9.35
CA GLU A 205 21.16 18.32 -8.31
C GLU A 205 22.50 17.57 -8.34
N HIS A 206 22.71 16.69 -9.32
CA HIS A 206 23.92 15.86 -9.47
C HIS A 206 24.22 14.98 -8.25
N VAL A 207 23.17 14.52 -7.59
CA VAL A 207 23.20 13.60 -6.46
C VAL A 207 23.20 12.14 -6.97
N GLN A 208 23.60 11.18 -6.13
CA GLN A 208 23.50 9.76 -6.46
C GLN A 208 22.02 9.38 -6.70
N ILE A 209 21.67 9.19 -7.97
CA ILE A 209 20.34 8.74 -8.38
C ILE A 209 20.13 7.33 -7.84
N ARG A 210 19.21 7.18 -6.90
CA ARG A 210 18.83 5.84 -6.40
C ARG A 210 17.86 5.21 -7.38
N SER A 211 17.92 3.89 -7.52
CA SER A 211 16.97 3.15 -8.33
C SER A 211 15.53 3.52 -7.97
N GLU A 212 14.68 3.59 -8.98
CA GLU A 212 13.24 3.66 -8.77
C GLU A 212 12.75 2.47 -7.95
N ASN A 213 11.71 2.70 -7.17
CA ASN A 213 10.98 1.61 -6.56
C ASN A 213 9.99 1.08 -7.61
N LYS A 214 10.09 -0.21 -7.95
CA LYS A 214 9.10 -0.90 -8.80
C LYS A 214 8.02 -1.53 -7.93
N THR A 215 6.79 -1.59 -8.44
CA THR A 215 5.71 -2.28 -7.73
C THR A 215 5.84 -3.78 -7.96
N LEU A 216 6.16 -4.54 -6.91
CA LEU A 216 6.28 -6.00 -7.01
C LEU A 216 4.93 -6.68 -6.95
N ALA A 217 4.06 -6.20 -6.07
CA ALA A 217 2.73 -6.75 -5.87
C ALA A 217 1.80 -5.67 -5.34
N THR A 218 0.55 -5.69 -5.78
CA THR A 218 -0.49 -4.74 -5.33
C THR A 218 -1.84 -5.42 -5.26
N ILE A 219 -2.67 -5.04 -4.29
CA ILE A 219 -4.08 -5.43 -4.19
C ILE A 219 -4.89 -4.37 -3.42
N THR A 220 -6.12 -4.12 -3.84
CA THR A 220 -7.05 -3.28 -3.05
C THR A 220 -7.67 -4.08 -1.90
N PHE A 221 -8.05 -3.41 -0.81
CA PHE A 221 -8.79 -4.10 0.27
C PHE A 221 -10.10 -4.70 -0.22
N GLN A 222 -10.77 -4.02 -1.15
CA GLN A 222 -11.98 -4.46 -1.82
C GLN A 222 -11.79 -5.87 -2.40
N ASN A 223 -10.86 -6.03 -3.34
CA ASN A 223 -10.61 -7.30 -4.00
C ASN A 223 -9.98 -8.32 -3.05
N PHE A 224 -9.16 -7.89 -2.08
CA PHE A 224 -8.62 -8.78 -1.08
C PHE A 224 -9.71 -9.50 -0.26
N PHE A 225 -10.67 -8.74 0.29
CA PHE A 225 -11.73 -9.33 1.13
C PHE A 225 -12.80 -10.08 0.31
N ARG A 226 -13.00 -9.74 -0.97
CA ARG A 226 -13.88 -10.48 -1.88
C ARG A 226 -13.42 -11.92 -2.15
N MET A 227 -12.13 -12.23 -1.95
CA MET A 227 -11.61 -13.60 -2.14
C MET A 227 -12.00 -14.57 -1.02
N TYR A 228 -12.51 -14.09 0.13
CA TYR A 228 -12.95 -14.97 1.20
C TYR A 228 -14.25 -15.68 0.82
N LYS A 229 -14.35 -17.00 1.08
CA LYS A 229 -15.58 -17.77 0.82
C LYS A 229 -16.80 -17.22 1.56
N LYS A 230 -16.57 -16.64 2.74
CA LYS A 230 -17.58 -15.91 3.50
C LYS A 230 -16.98 -14.62 4.03
N LEU A 231 -17.77 -13.56 4.01
CA LEU A 231 -17.40 -12.26 4.55
C LEU A 231 -18.52 -11.75 5.45
N ALA A 232 -18.15 -11.23 6.62
CA ALA A 232 -19.05 -10.55 7.53
C ALA A 232 -18.32 -9.39 8.20
N GLY A 233 -19.07 -8.45 8.77
CA GLY A 233 -18.49 -7.35 9.51
C GLY A 233 -19.43 -6.81 10.58
N MET A 234 -18.86 -6.04 11.49
CA MET A 234 -19.60 -5.37 12.56
C MET A 234 -19.10 -3.94 12.73
N THR A 235 -20.01 -3.03 13.02
CA THR A 235 -19.74 -1.63 13.34
C THR A 235 -21.01 -0.98 13.88
N GLY A 236 -20.87 0.12 14.62
CA GLY A 236 -22.02 0.92 15.06
C GLY A 236 -22.65 1.76 13.97
N THR A 237 -22.01 1.92 12.80
CA THR A 237 -22.36 3.00 11.87
C THR A 237 -22.40 2.60 10.38
N ALA A 238 -22.67 1.33 10.04
CA ALA A 238 -22.67 0.84 8.65
C ALA A 238 -23.86 1.32 7.80
N LYS A 239 -25.01 1.66 8.41
CA LYS A 239 -26.27 1.87 7.66
C LYS A 239 -26.23 3.01 6.64
N THR A 240 -25.34 3.99 6.81
CA THR A 240 -25.20 5.09 5.85
C THR A 240 -24.55 4.65 4.54
N GLU A 241 -23.72 3.60 4.57
CA GLU A 241 -22.95 3.09 3.43
C GLU A 241 -23.52 1.76 2.89
N GLU A 242 -24.79 1.47 3.17
CA GLU A 242 -25.44 0.22 2.75
C GLU A 242 -25.31 -0.03 1.25
N ASP A 243 -25.57 0.99 0.42
CA ASP A 243 -25.46 0.90 -1.03
C ASP A 243 -24.03 0.54 -1.49
N GLU A 244 -23.00 0.97 -0.74
CA GLU A 244 -21.60 0.66 -1.02
C GLU A 244 -21.24 -0.77 -0.58
N PHE A 245 -21.71 -1.20 0.59
CA PHE A 245 -21.52 -2.57 1.07
C PHE A 245 -22.21 -3.60 0.16
N GLU A 246 -23.44 -3.33 -0.27
CA GLU A 246 -24.16 -4.18 -1.22
C GLU A 246 -23.47 -4.15 -2.59
N GLY A 247 -23.14 -2.95 -3.09
CA GLY A 247 -22.60 -2.77 -4.45
C GLY A 247 -21.18 -3.30 -4.66
N ILE A 248 -20.29 -3.22 -3.66
CA ILE A 248 -18.89 -3.65 -3.76
C ILE A 248 -18.67 -5.06 -3.19
N TYR A 249 -19.26 -5.36 -2.04
CA TYR A 249 -18.94 -6.54 -1.25
C TYR A 249 -20.07 -7.58 -1.21
N ALA A 250 -21.23 -7.28 -1.80
CA ALA A 250 -22.45 -8.09 -1.66
C ALA A 250 -22.81 -8.38 -0.19
N LEU A 251 -22.66 -7.35 0.66
CA LEU A 251 -22.96 -7.43 2.09
C LEU A 251 -24.23 -6.65 2.43
N ASP A 252 -25.21 -7.35 3.00
CA ASP A 252 -26.41 -6.73 3.56
C ASP A 252 -26.11 -6.03 4.89
N VAL A 253 -26.71 -4.86 5.13
CA VAL A 253 -26.57 -4.11 6.38
C VAL A 253 -27.81 -4.27 7.27
N VAL A 254 -27.68 -5.10 8.30
CA VAL A 254 -28.73 -5.33 9.29
C VAL A 254 -28.52 -4.48 10.54
N THR A 255 -29.47 -3.60 10.84
CA THR A 255 -29.46 -2.81 12.09
C THR A 255 -29.97 -3.66 13.25
N ILE A 256 -29.08 -4.05 14.16
CA ILE A 256 -29.45 -4.77 15.38
C ILE A 256 -30.02 -3.79 16.43
N PRO A 257 -31.20 -4.07 17.02
CA PRO A 257 -31.75 -3.25 18.10
C PRO A 257 -30.79 -3.18 19.30
N PRO A 258 -30.63 -2.01 19.95
CA PRO A 258 -29.79 -1.91 21.13
C PRO A 258 -30.42 -2.68 22.31
N ASN A 259 -29.57 -3.20 23.20
CA ASN A 259 -30.02 -3.89 24.42
C ASN A 259 -30.91 -3.01 25.30
N LYS A 260 -30.62 -1.70 25.36
CA LYS A 260 -31.42 -0.70 26.05
C LYS A 260 -31.63 0.52 25.15
N PRO A 261 -32.81 1.19 25.19
CA PRO A 261 -33.04 2.41 24.45
C PRO A 261 -32.04 3.51 24.83
N SER A 262 -31.54 4.25 23.84
CA SER A 262 -30.66 5.40 24.08
C SER A 262 -31.42 6.51 24.81
N LYS A 263 -30.79 7.10 25.84
CA LYS A 263 -31.24 8.32 26.52
C LYS A 263 -30.35 9.53 26.20
N ARG A 264 -29.48 9.39 25.19
CA ARG A 264 -28.57 10.44 24.76
C ARG A 264 -29.35 11.59 24.13
N VAL A 265 -29.03 12.82 24.50
CA VAL A 265 -29.56 14.03 23.90
C VAL A 265 -28.54 14.57 22.90
N ASP A 266 -28.89 14.55 21.62
CA ASP A 266 -28.07 15.15 20.57
C ASP A 266 -28.54 16.60 20.36
N GLU A 267 -27.74 17.56 20.84
CA GLU A 267 -28.00 18.99 20.72
C GLU A 267 -27.80 19.45 19.27
N HIS A 268 -28.44 20.57 18.90
CA HIS A 268 -28.21 21.20 17.61
C HIS A 268 -26.79 21.77 17.51
N ASP A 269 -26.24 21.74 16.29
CA ASP A 269 -24.93 22.31 16.02
C ASP A 269 -24.91 23.81 16.39
N GLN A 270 -23.81 24.25 16.99
CA GLN A 270 -23.55 25.63 17.37
C GLN A 270 -22.60 26.26 16.34
N ILE A 271 -23.13 27.16 15.51
CA ILE A 271 -22.39 27.71 14.36
C ILE A 271 -21.93 29.12 14.66
N TYR A 272 -20.65 29.40 14.39
CA TYR A 272 -19.98 30.67 14.63
C TYR A 272 -19.42 31.26 13.34
N THR A 273 -19.37 32.59 13.24
CA THR A 273 -18.79 33.27 12.07
C THR A 273 -17.28 33.07 11.97
N LYS A 274 -16.58 33.06 13.12
CA LYS A 274 -15.11 32.95 13.22
C LYS A 274 -14.65 31.78 14.08
N VAL A 275 -13.46 31.26 13.80
CA VAL A 275 -12.84 30.22 14.64
C VAL A 275 -12.62 30.69 16.08
N SER A 276 -12.28 31.96 16.29
CA SER A 276 -12.07 32.51 17.64
C SER A 276 -13.32 32.45 18.52
N GLY A 277 -14.49 32.75 17.97
CA GLY A 277 -15.78 32.65 18.65
C GLY A 277 -16.10 31.20 19.01
N LYS A 278 -15.92 30.29 18.03
CA LYS A 278 -16.05 28.84 18.20
C LYS A 278 -15.20 28.31 19.36
N ILE A 279 -13.90 28.60 19.37
CA ILE A 279 -12.97 28.12 20.40
C ILE A 279 -13.32 28.68 21.78
N THR A 280 -13.72 29.95 21.85
CA THR A 280 -14.15 30.57 23.11
C THR A 280 -15.37 29.85 23.69
N ALA A 281 -16.34 29.53 22.85
CA ALA A 281 -17.54 28.81 23.27
C ALA A 281 -17.25 27.35 23.68
N ILE A 282 -16.40 26.62 22.95
CA ILE A 282 -15.96 25.27 23.33
C ILE A 282 -15.29 25.29 24.71
N VAL A 283 -14.39 26.25 24.94
CA VAL A 283 -13.68 26.36 26.22
C VAL A 283 -14.63 26.71 27.35
N GLN A 284 -15.62 27.58 27.10
CA GLN A 284 -16.64 27.90 28.10
C GLN A 284 -17.51 26.68 28.43
N ASP A 285 -17.91 25.90 27.43
CA ASP A 285 -18.67 24.67 27.61
C ASP A 285 -17.91 23.63 28.46
N ILE A 286 -16.60 23.49 28.22
CA ILE A 286 -15.72 22.65 29.05
C ILE A 286 -15.65 23.18 30.48
N ILE A 287 -15.49 24.49 30.68
CA ILE A 287 -15.42 25.11 32.02
C ILE A 287 -16.71 24.84 32.80
N ASP A 288 -17.87 25.08 32.19
CA ASP A 288 -19.18 24.99 32.85
C ASP A 288 -19.47 23.56 33.33
N HIS A 289 -19.17 22.56 32.48
CA HIS A 289 -19.39 21.16 32.81
C HIS A 289 -18.29 20.56 33.69
N HIS A 290 -17.04 21.02 33.56
CA HIS A 290 -15.98 20.63 34.49
C HIS A 290 -16.23 21.18 35.90
N ALA A 291 -16.85 22.37 36.02
CA ALA A 291 -17.21 22.95 37.32
C ALA A 291 -18.27 22.14 38.08
N THR A 292 -19.18 21.46 37.37
CA THR A 292 -20.15 20.52 37.97
C THR A 292 -19.57 19.13 38.18
N GLY A 293 -18.45 18.83 37.54
CA GLY A 293 -17.74 17.56 37.59
C GLY A 293 -18.21 16.52 36.57
N GLN A 294 -18.98 16.93 35.56
CA GLN A 294 -19.40 16.06 34.48
C GLN A 294 -18.20 15.66 33.60
N PRO A 295 -18.04 14.37 33.24
CA PRO A 295 -16.98 13.95 32.34
C PRO A 295 -17.20 14.46 30.91
N LEU A 296 -16.11 14.85 30.26
CA LEU A 296 -16.08 15.46 28.93
C LEU A 296 -15.13 14.71 28.00
N LEU A 297 -15.61 14.41 26.78
CA LEU A 297 -14.77 13.97 25.67
C LEU A 297 -14.87 15.00 24.53
N VAL A 298 -13.74 15.60 24.18
CA VAL A 298 -13.63 16.60 23.12
C VAL A 298 -12.97 15.98 21.89
N GLY A 299 -13.70 15.84 20.79
CA GLY A 299 -13.20 15.32 19.52
C GLY A 299 -12.74 16.45 18.61
N THR A 300 -11.49 16.38 18.17
CA THR A 300 -10.86 17.32 17.22
C THR A 300 -10.44 16.58 15.94
N ILE A 301 -10.22 17.26 14.82
CA ILE A 301 -9.87 16.59 13.55
C ILE A 301 -8.35 16.43 13.33
N SER A 302 -7.51 17.22 14.03
CA SER A 302 -6.07 17.22 13.84
C SER A 302 -5.31 17.39 15.16
N VAL A 303 -4.09 16.86 15.21
CA VAL A 303 -3.21 16.93 16.39
C VAL A 303 -2.92 18.39 16.76
N GLU A 304 -2.72 19.24 15.75
CA GLU A 304 -2.49 20.67 15.98
C GLU A 304 -3.64 21.32 16.74
N LYS A 305 -4.89 21.06 16.33
CA LYS A 305 -6.09 21.60 17.01
C LYS A 305 -6.23 21.03 18.42
N SER A 306 -5.87 19.76 18.63
CA SER A 306 -5.83 19.16 19.97
C SER A 306 -4.83 19.88 20.89
N GLU A 307 -3.61 20.15 20.41
CA GLU A 307 -2.57 20.83 21.17
C GLU A 307 -2.92 22.30 21.43
N GLN A 308 -3.49 23.01 20.45
CA GLN A 308 -3.97 24.38 20.63
C GLN A 308 -5.04 24.46 21.73
N LEU A 309 -6.01 23.55 21.73
CA LEU A 309 -7.04 23.49 22.75
C LEU A 309 -6.45 23.13 24.13
N SER A 310 -5.54 22.16 24.17
CA SER A 310 -4.80 21.74 25.36
C SER A 310 -4.08 22.92 26.02
N ASP A 311 -3.36 23.73 25.24
CA ASP A 311 -2.65 24.89 25.76
C ASP A 311 -3.59 25.97 26.34
N ILE A 312 -4.77 26.15 25.74
CA ILE A 312 -5.78 27.05 26.29
C ILE A 312 -6.33 26.52 27.62
N LEU A 313 -6.63 25.22 27.71
CA LEU A 313 -7.12 24.59 28.94
C LEU A 313 -6.06 24.60 30.06
N LYS A 314 -4.77 24.39 29.74
CA LYS A 314 -3.66 24.51 30.70
C LYS A 314 -3.61 25.91 31.32
N ARG A 315 -3.76 26.96 30.51
CA ARG A 315 -3.80 28.36 31.01
C ARG A 315 -5.00 28.63 31.91
N LYS A 316 -6.10 27.90 31.72
CA LYS A 316 -7.31 27.96 32.54
C LYS A 316 -7.27 27.05 33.78
N GLY A 317 -6.20 26.26 33.95
CA GLY A 317 -6.02 25.37 35.10
C GLY A 317 -6.90 24.12 35.09
N ILE A 318 -7.41 23.70 33.92
CA ILE A 318 -8.26 22.51 33.79
C ILE A 318 -7.37 21.29 33.54
N PRO A 319 -7.38 20.26 34.42
CA PRO A 319 -6.67 19.01 34.18
C PRO A 319 -7.33 18.27 33.02
N HIS A 320 -6.53 17.84 32.05
CA HIS A 320 -7.03 17.09 30.89
C HIS A 320 -5.96 16.16 30.32
N ASN A 321 -6.42 15.16 29.56
CA ASN A 321 -5.56 14.26 28.80
C ASN A 321 -5.73 14.52 27.30
N VAL A 322 -4.67 14.35 26.53
CA VAL A 322 -4.69 14.48 25.06
C VAL A 322 -4.29 13.15 24.42
N LEU A 323 -5.08 12.69 23.46
CA LEU A 323 -4.89 11.43 22.76
C LEU A 323 -4.68 11.71 21.28
N ASN A 324 -3.46 11.43 20.80
CA ASN A 324 -3.00 11.81 19.46
C ASN A 324 -2.84 10.59 18.52
N ALA A 325 -3.44 9.44 18.83
CA ALA A 325 -3.37 8.17 18.09
C ALA A 325 -1.93 7.64 17.89
N LYS A 326 -1.03 7.88 18.85
CA LYS A 326 0.38 7.45 18.80
C LYS A 326 0.68 6.25 19.70
N PHE A 327 0.05 6.19 20.87
CA PHE A 327 0.38 5.20 21.90
C PHE A 327 -0.88 4.44 22.31
N HIS A 328 -1.32 3.50 21.47
CA HIS A 328 -2.59 2.80 21.64
C HIS A 328 -2.82 2.22 23.04
N LYS A 329 -1.82 1.56 23.65
CA LYS A 329 -1.96 1.02 25.01
C LYS A 329 -2.27 2.12 26.03
N GLN A 330 -1.44 3.15 26.10
CA GLN A 330 -1.64 4.27 27.04
C GLN A 330 -2.94 5.03 26.78
N GLU A 331 -3.32 5.19 25.51
CA GLU A 331 -4.57 5.85 25.14
C GLU A 331 -5.80 5.05 25.58
N SER A 332 -5.78 3.73 25.43
CA SER A 332 -6.81 2.84 25.97
C SER A 332 -6.90 2.93 27.50
N GLU A 333 -5.77 3.03 28.20
CA GLU A 333 -5.76 3.20 29.66
C GLU A 333 -6.45 4.50 30.08
N ILE A 334 -6.19 5.61 29.37
CA ILE A 334 -6.81 6.91 29.64
C ILE A 334 -8.31 6.85 29.32
N ILE A 335 -8.68 6.32 28.15
CA ILE A 335 -10.07 6.25 27.68
C ILE A 335 -10.95 5.39 28.59
N ALA A 336 -10.43 4.27 29.08
CA ALA A 336 -11.13 3.41 30.04
C ALA A 336 -11.52 4.17 31.33
N GLN A 337 -10.86 5.29 31.62
CA GLN A 337 -11.11 6.15 32.79
C GLN A 337 -11.73 7.51 32.42
N ALA A 338 -12.03 7.76 31.14
CA ALA A 338 -12.57 9.04 30.68
C ALA A 338 -14.00 9.33 31.21
N GLY A 339 -14.73 8.31 31.67
CA GLY A 339 -16.08 8.46 32.22
C GLY A 339 -16.14 8.77 33.72
N ARG A 340 -15.00 9.06 34.37
CA ARG A 340 -14.92 9.40 35.79
C ARG A 340 -15.24 10.86 36.07
N LEU A 341 -15.59 11.17 37.32
CA LEU A 341 -15.90 12.53 37.76
C LEU A 341 -14.71 13.48 37.49
N ASN A 342 -15.00 14.70 37.03
CA ASN A 342 -14.02 15.73 36.64
C ASN A 342 -13.07 15.37 35.49
N SER A 343 -13.30 14.27 34.77
CA SER A 343 -12.40 13.85 33.70
C SER A 343 -12.63 14.65 32.42
N VAL A 344 -11.56 15.26 31.88
CA VAL A 344 -11.57 15.92 30.56
C VAL A 344 -10.58 15.23 29.65
N THR A 345 -11.06 14.72 28.52
CA THR A 345 -10.24 14.01 27.54
C THR A 345 -10.39 14.65 26.17
N ILE A 346 -9.29 15.04 25.55
CA ILE A 346 -9.22 15.52 24.17
C ILE A 346 -8.75 14.35 23.31
N ALA A 347 -9.53 13.99 22.29
CA ALA A 347 -9.20 12.96 21.33
C ALA A 347 -9.02 13.58 19.93
N THR A 348 -7.87 13.32 19.30
CA THR A 348 -7.68 13.59 17.88
C THR A 348 -8.35 12.50 17.06
N ASN A 349 -9.26 12.89 16.18
CA ASN A 349 -10.00 12.04 15.26
C ASN A 349 -10.66 10.87 15.99
N MET A 350 -10.18 9.64 15.77
CA MET A 350 -10.66 8.42 16.43
C MET A 350 -9.70 7.86 17.49
N ALA A 351 -8.84 8.69 18.08
CA ALA A 351 -7.98 8.25 19.18
C ALA A 351 -8.82 7.63 20.32
N GLY A 352 -8.35 6.53 20.90
CA GLY A 352 -9.14 5.78 21.88
C GLY A 352 -10.20 4.84 21.32
N ARG A 353 -10.15 4.53 20.02
CA ARG A 353 -11.06 3.55 19.40
C ARG A 353 -10.91 2.15 20.02
N GLY A 354 -12.00 1.38 20.00
CA GLY A 354 -12.05 0.02 20.54
C GLY A 354 -12.11 -0.07 22.07
N THR A 355 -11.96 1.05 22.80
CA THR A 355 -12.10 1.08 24.26
C THR A 355 -13.41 1.75 24.67
N ASP A 356 -14.13 1.07 25.56
CA ASP A 356 -15.42 1.52 26.08
C ASP A 356 -15.26 2.56 27.19
N ILE A 357 -15.95 3.69 27.06
CA ILE A 357 -16.03 4.70 28.12
C ILE A 357 -17.20 4.36 29.03
N MET A 358 -16.90 3.77 30.19
CA MET A 358 -17.90 3.46 31.21
C MET A 358 -18.02 4.64 32.19
N LEU A 359 -19.26 5.06 32.49
CA LEU A 359 -19.51 6.07 33.52
C LEU A 359 -19.03 5.54 34.88
N GLY A 360 -18.24 6.34 35.61
CA GLY A 360 -17.57 5.94 36.85
C GLY A 360 -16.23 5.21 36.66
N GLY A 361 -15.82 4.95 35.41
CA GLY A 361 -14.57 4.27 35.07
C GLY A 361 -14.71 2.74 34.95
N ASN A 362 -13.66 2.10 34.44
CA ASN A 362 -13.64 0.65 34.21
C ASN A 362 -12.85 -0.08 35.30
N ALA A 363 -13.57 -0.77 36.19
CA ALA A 363 -13.00 -1.52 37.32
C ALA A 363 -12.17 -2.75 36.89
N ASP A 364 -12.59 -3.49 35.85
CA ASP A 364 -11.83 -4.62 35.30
C ASP A 364 -10.46 -4.15 34.81
N PHE A 365 -10.46 -3.04 34.09
CA PHE A 365 -9.24 -2.45 33.56
C PHE A 365 -8.28 -1.99 34.67
N GLN A 366 -8.80 -1.34 35.73
CA GLN A 366 -7.99 -0.95 36.88
C GLN A 366 -7.43 -2.15 37.65
N ALA A 367 -8.22 -3.20 37.85
CA ALA A 367 -7.77 -4.42 38.52
C ALA A 367 -6.62 -5.10 37.75
N LYS A 368 -6.76 -5.23 36.43
CA LYS A 368 -5.69 -5.78 35.56
C LYS A 368 -4.43 -4.93 35.58
N GLN A 369 -4.56 -3.61 35.46
CA GLN A 369 -3.41 -2.69 35.51
C GLN A 369 -2.70 -2.76 36.87
N ARG A 370 -3.45 -2.94 37.96
CA ARG A 370 -2.87 -3.11 39.29
C ARG A 370 -2.05 -4.41 39.38
N MET A 371 -2.60 -5.52 38.89
CA MET A 371 -1.88 -6.80 38.84
C MET A 371 -0.64 -6.74 37.93
N GLU A 372 -0.70 -6.01 36.81
CA GLU A 372 0.46 -5.79 35.95
C GLU A 372 1.57 -5.04 36.72
N LYS A 373 1.21 -4.01 37.50
CA LYS A 373 2.15 -3.29 38.37
C LYS A 373 2.69 -4.15 39.52
N ASP A 374 1.90 -5.10 40.00
CA ASP A 374 2.31 -6.07 41.02
C ASP A 374 3.18 -7.22 40.43
N GLY A 375 3.47 -7.18 39.12
CA GLY A 375 4.43 -8.07 38.45
C GLY A 375 3.85 -9.36 37.88
N TYR A 376 2.52 -9.49 37.81
CA TYR A 376 1.88 -10.67 37.24
C TYR A 376 2.05 -10.72 35.71
N PRO A 377 2.39 -11.88 35.12
CA PRO A 377 2.41 -12.05 33.66
C PRO A 377 1.03 -11.83 33.03
N LEU A 378 0.99 -11.26 31.83
CA LEU A 378 -0.26 -10.95 31.13
C LEU A 378 -1.17 -12.18 30.97
N GLU A 379 -0.62 -13.34 30.64
CA GLU A 379 -1.40 -14.58 30.49
C GLU A 379 -2.07 -14.99 31.81
N VAL A 380 -1.39 -14.80 32.94
CA VAL A 380 -1.93 -15.08 34.28
C VAL A 380 -3.03 -14.07 34.63
N ILE A 381 -2.84 -12.78 34.34
CA ILE A 381 -3.86 -11.73 34.56
C ILE A 381 -5.12 -12.01 33.75
N GLU A 382 -4.96 -12.39 32.48
CA GLU A 382 -6.09 -12.70 31.61
C GLU A 382 -6.82 -13.96 32.08
N MET A 383 -6.11 -15.01 32.48
CA MET A 383 -6.75 -16.20 33.06
C MET A 383 -7.40 -15.91 34.43
N ALA A 384 -6.82 -15.00 35.23
CA ALA A 384 -7.37 -14.60 36.53
C ALA A 384 -8.71 -13.87 36.41
N SER A 385 -8.85 -13.02 35.39
CA SER A 385 -10.12 -12.34 35.08
C SER A 385 -11.15 -13.24 34.39
N SER A 386 -10.80 -14.49 34.02
CA SER A 386 -11.73 -15.45 33.42
C SER A 386 -12.72 -15.99 34.46
N PRO A 387 -14.02 -16.14 34.13
CA PRO A 387 -14.98 -16.79 35.03
C PRO A 387 -14.74 -18.30 35.21
N HIS A 388 -13.97 -18.95 34.32
CA HIS A 388 -13.78 -20.40 34.30
C HIS A 388 -12.82 -20.89 35.40
N ALA A 389 -13.09 -22.05 35.99
CA ALA A 389 -12.17 -22.65 36.96
C ALA A 389 -10.83 -23.05 36.29
N SER A 390 -9.72 -22.87 37.01
CA SER A 390 -8.39 -23.31 36.58
C SER A 390 -7.85 -24.33 37.59
N ASN A 391 -7.11 -25.32 37.10
CA ASN A 391 -6.42 -26.30 37.94
C ASN A 391 -4.98 -25.87 38.29
N ASP A 392 -4.49 -24.77 37.72
CA ASP A 392 -3.15 -24.23 37.99
C ASP A 392 -3.16 -23.43 39.30
N PRO A 393 -2.37 -23.84 40.33
CA PRO A 393 -2.27 -23.13 41.60
C PRO A 393 -1.90 -21.64 41.46
N ALA A 394 -1.06 -21.28 40.49
CA ALA A 394 -0.66 -19.90 40.26
C ALA A 394 -1.82 -19.04 39.75
N ILE A 395 -2.66 -19.60 38.88
CA ILE A 395 -3.86 -18.94 38.36
C ILE A 395 -4.93 -18.83 39.45
N ILE A 396 -5.07 -19.85 40.31
CA ILE A 396 -6.01 -19.81 41.44
C ILE A 396 -5.65 -18.67 42.40
N ALA A 397 -4.37 -18.55 42.79
CA ALA A 397 -3.91 -17.46 43.64
C ALA A 397 -4.12 -16.08 42.95
N ALA A 398 -3.80 -15.98 41.67
CA ALA A 398 -3.99 -14.74 40.90
C ALA A 398 -5.49 -14.35 40.78
N LYS A 399 -6.41 -15.32 40.72
CA LYS A 399 -7.87 -15.08 40.73
C LYS A 399 -8.35 -14.42 42.00
N GLU A 400 -7.83 -14.83 43.15
CA GLU A 400 -8.17 -14.22 44.44
C GLU A 400 -7.69 -12.77 44.51
N VAL A 401 -6.46 -12.52 44.06
CA VAL A 401 -5.88 -11.16 43.97
C VAL A 401 -6.66 -10.28 43.00
N TYR A 402 -6.97 -10.79 41.80
CA TYR A 402 -7.81 -10.10 40.82
C TYR A 402 -9.17 -9.73 41.43
N LYS A 403 -9.84 -10.69 42.07
CA LYS A 403 -11.16 -10.47 42.67
C LYS A 403 -11.10 -9.43 43.78
N HIS A 404 -10.07 -9.47 44.64
CA HIS A 404 -9.87 -8.48 45.68
C HIS A 404 -9.74 -7.05 45.10
N HIS A 405 -8.90 -6.88 44.08
CA HIS A 405 -8.75 -5.58 43.42
C HIS A 405 -10.02 -5.16 42.66
N TYR A 406 -10.67 -6.08 41.96
CA TYR A 406 -11.90 -5.82 41.21
C TYR A 406 -13.02 -5.36 42.14
N ASP A 407 -13.26 -6.06 43.26
CA ASP A 407 -14.31 -5.70 44.22
C ASP A 407 -14.04 -4.33 44.86
N ALA A 408 -12.77 -4.02 45.16
CA ALA A 408 -12.37 -2.71 45.68
C ALA A 408 -12.60 -1.56 44.67
N PHE A 409 -12.16 -1.73 43.42
CA PHE A 409 -12.36 -0.71 42.39
C PHE A 409 -13.81 -0.59 41.94
N LYS A 410 -14.56 -1.70 41.93
CA LYS A 410 -15.98 -1.71 41.57
C LYS A 410 -16.80 -0.87 42.52
N ALA A 411 -16.57 -0.97 43.83
CA ALA A 411 -17.26 -0.14 44.82
C ALA A 411 -17.07 1.37 44.54
N ILE A 412 -15.84 1.77 44.18
CA ILE A 412 -15.51 3.17 43.83
C ILE A 412 -16.19 3.58 42.51
N CYS A 413 -16.08 2.74 41.47
CA CYS A 413 -16.65 3.01 40.16
C CYS A 413 -18.18 3.08 40.19
N ASP A 414 -18.84 2.21 40.96
CA ASP A 414 -20.30 2.21 41.10
C ASP A 414 -20.79 3.50 41.81
N GLU A 415 -20.10 3.95 42.87
CA GLU A 415 -20.41 5.22 43.54
C GLU A 415 -20.19 6.43 42.62
N GLU A 416 -19.08 6.48 41.89
CA GLU A 416 -18.82 7.54 40.91
C GLU A 416 -19.83 7.51 39.77
N LYS A 417 -20.24 6.32 39.32
CA LYS A 417 -21.23 6.16 38.25
C LYS A 417 -22.55 6.81 38.62
N GLU A 418 -23.05 6.61 39.84
CA GLU A 418 -24.29 7.24 40.31
C GLU A 418 -24.21 8.77 40.25
N LYS A 419 -23.08 9.34 40.68
CA LYS A 419 -22.82 10.79 40.62
C LYS A 419 -22.80 11.29 39.17
N VAL A 420 -22.06 10.61 38.29
CA VAL A 420 -21.95 10.99 36.88
C VAL A 420 -23.30 10.89 36.16
N VAL A 421 -24.10 9.86 36.45
CA VAL A 421 -25.46 9.71 35.91
C VAL A 421 -26.35 10.87 36.36
N ALA A 422 -26.27 11.28 37.63
CA ALA A 422 -27.02 12.43 38.15
C ALA A 422 -26.61 13.76 37.51
N LEU A 423 -25.35 13.89 37.09
CA LEU A 423 -24.82 15.05 36.37
C LEU A 423 -25.15 15.06 34.86
N GLY A 424 -25.91 14.07 34.37
CA GLY A 424 -26.31 13.99 32.96
C GLY A 424 -25.46 13.07 32.09
N GLY A 425 -24.52 12.32 32.68
CA GLY A 425 -23.69 11.34 31.97
C GLY A 425 -22.48 11.95 31.25
N LEU A 426 -21.99 11.30 30.20
CA LEU A 426 -20.84 11.78 29.42
C LEU A 426 -21.26 12.86 28.42
N ARG A 427 -20.58 14.02 28.45
CA ARG A 427 -20.74 15.08 27.44
C ARG A 427 -19.72 14.92 26.32
N ILE A 428 -20.19 14.88 25.08
CA ILE A 428 -19.34 14.83 23.87
C ILE A 428 -19.36 16.20 23.19
N ILE A 429 -18.17 16.73 22.93
CA ILE A 429 -17.99 18.00 22.21
C ILE A 429 -17.23 17.71 20.92
N GLY A 430 -17.89 17.81 19.77
CA GLY A 430 -17.22 17.83 18.47
C GLY A 430 -16.76 19.26 18.17
N THR A 431 -15.46 19.48 17.97
CA THR A 431 -14.97 20.84 17.67
C THR A 431 -15.23 21.27 16.24
N GLU A 432 -15.48 20.30 15.34
CA GLU A 432 -15.75 20.43 13.91
C GLU A 432 -16.54 19.21 13.42
N ARG A 433 -17.06 19.30 12.20
CA ARG A 433 -17.67 18.16 11.48
C ARG A 433 -16.61 17.43 10.66
N HIS A 434 -16.69 16.11 10.59
CA HIS A 434 -15.85 15.30 9.69
C HIS A 434 -16.47 15.22 8.29
N GLU A 435 -15.67 14.87 7.29
CA GLU A 435 -16.14 14.72 5.90
C GLU A 435 -17.29 13.72 5.78
N SER A 436 -17.33 12.74 6.67
CA SER A 436 -18.37 11.72 6.75
C SER A 436 -19.20 11.85 8.02
N ARG A 437 -20.52 11.77 7.85
CA ARG A 437 -21.49 11.77 8.95
C ARG A 437 -21.30 10.56 9.86
N ARG A 438 -20.79 9.47 9.31
CA ARG A 438 -20.48 8.23 10.03
C ARG A 438 -19.50 8.47 11.17
N ILE A 439 -18.40 9.17 10.89
CA ILE A 439 -17.35 9.49 11.86
C ILE A 439 -17.89 10.37 12.99
N ASP A 440 -18.70 11.38 12.65
CA ASP A 440 -19.38 12.21 13.65
C ASP A 440 -20.30 11.36 14.56
N ASN A 441 -21.05 10.42 13.98
CA ASN A 441 -21.94 9.54 14.73
C ASN A 441 -21.18 8.55 15.61
N GLN A 442 -19.98 8.11 15.22
CA GLN A 442 -19.11 7.33 16.08
C GLN A 442 -18.65 8.13 17.30
N LEU A 443 -18.28 9.41 17.11
CA LEU A 443 -17.94 10.30 18.22
C LEU A 443 -19.15 10.49 19.16
N ARG A 444 -20.35 10.76 18.62
CA ARG A 444 -21.59 10.82 19.42
C ARG A 444 -21.86 9.51 20.16
N GLY A 445 -21.62 8.38 19.51
CA GLY A 445 -21.79 7.02 20.02
C GLY A 445 -20.89 6.64 21.20
N ARG A 446 -19.90 7.49 21.54
CA ARG A 446 -19.11 7.34 22.78
C ARG A 446 -19.95 7.63 24.03
N SER A 447 -21.04 8.40 23.92
CA SER A 447 -21.96 8.70 25.01
C SER A 447 -23.30 7.96 24.89
N GLY A 448 -24.02 7.84 26.01
CA GLY A 448 -25.34 7.22 26.08
C GLY A 448 -25.37 5.70 25.95
N ARG A 449 -24.27 5.02 26.31
CA ARG A 449 -24.14 3.56 26.15
C ARG A 449 -25.02 2.81 27.14
N GLN A 450 -25.55 1.65 26.71
CA GLN A 450 -26.41 0.80 27.54
C GLN A 450 -27.58 1.57 28.23
N GLY A 451 -28.12 2.59 27.57
CA GLY A 451 -29.22 3.40 28.08
C GLY A 451 -28.85 4.38 29.20
N ASP A 452 -27.56 4.62 29.42
CA ASP A 452 -27.06 5.69 30.27
C ASP A 452 -27.45 7.06 29.69
N PRO A 453 -27.63 8.10 30.53
CA PRO A 453 -27.81 9.47 30.04
C PRO A 453 -26.51 9.98 29.40
N GLY A 454 -26.64 11.03 28.60
CA GLY A 454 -25.50 11.67 27.96
C GLY A 454 -25.95 12.78 27.02
N SER A 455 -25.02 13.66 26.66
CA SER A 455 -25.27 14.74 25.70
C SER A 455 -24.18 14.82 24.65
N THR A 456 -24.54 15.31 23.47
CA THR A 456 -23.58 15.58 22.40
C THR A 456 -23.87 16.92 21.75
N VAL A 457 -22.82 17.67 21.41
CA VAL A 457 -22.91 18.94 20.69
C VAL A 457 -21.75 19.06 19.72
N PHE A 458 -21.97 19.71 18.58
CA PHE A 458 -20.93 20.06 17.63
C PHE A 458 -20.82 21.58 17.51
N TYR A 459 -19.59 22.08 17.57
CA TYR A 459 -19.24 23.46 17.33
C TYR A 459 -18.66 23.58 15.92
N ILE A 460 -19.11 24.54 15.14
CA ILE A 460 -18.72 24.70 13.74
C ILE A 460 -18.44 26.17 13.49
N SER A 461 -17.36 26.47 12.76
CA SER A 461 -17.12 27.81 12.22
C SER A 461 -17.43 27.85 10.74
N MET A 462 -17.90 28.98 10.24
CA MET A 462 -18.00 29.25 8.80
C MET A 462 -16.63 29.24 8.09
N GLU A 463 -15.53 29.34 8.86
CA GLU A 463 -14.16 29.26 8.38
C GLU A 463 -13.63 27.81 8.33
N ASP A 464 -14.33 26.84 8.91
CA ASP A 464 -13.93 25.43 8.89
C ASP A 464 -14.12 24.82 7.48
N ASP A 465 -13.30 23.81 7.14
CA ASP A 465 -13.20 23.28 5.78
C ASP A 465 -14.55 22.83 5.19
N ILE A 466 -15.37 22.12 5.96
CA ILE A 466 -16.70 21.67 5.50
C ILE A 466 -17.64 22.85 5.26
N ALA A 467 -17.62 23.86 6.12
CA ALA A 467 -18.48 25.03 5.96
C ALA A 467 -18.05 25.85 4.73
N ARG A 468 -16.73 25.96 4.48
CA ARG A 468 -16.17 26.62 3.29
C ARG A 468 -16.57 25.92 1.99
N ILE A 469 -16.52 24.59 1.95
CA ILE A 469 -16.91 23.82 0.76
C ILE A 469 -18.39 24.05 0.40
N PHE A 470 -19.24 24.37 1.39
CA PHE A 470 -20.69 24.49 1.19
C PHE A 470 -21.27 25.83 1.61
N GLY A 471 -21.08 26.83 0.76
CA GLY A 471 -21.80 28.10 0.87
C GLY A 471 -21.44 28.93 2.09
N GLY A 472 -20.30 28.64 2.75
CA GLY A 472 -19.74 29.41 3.85
C GLY A 472 -19.67 30.90 3.53
N ASP A 473 -19.27 31.27 2.30
CA ASP A 473 -19.21 32.67 1.86
C ASP A 473 -20.60 33.34 1.81
N ARG A 474 -21.62 32.60 1.39
CA ARG A 474 -23.01 33.09 1.33
C ARG A 474 -23.61 33.21 2.72
N MET A 475 -23.37 32.25 3.61
CA MET A 475 -23.81 32.32 5.01
C MET A 475 -23.08 33.43 5.77
N LYS A 476 -21.77 33.58 5.53
CA LYS A 476 -20.94 34.64 6.09
C LYS A 476 -21.43 36.02 5.64
N SER A 477 -21.73 36.19 4.35
CA SER A 477 -22.31 37.43 3.83
C SER A 477 -23.66 37.78 4.47
N ILE A 478 -24.51 36.78 4.73
CA ILE A 478 -25.80 37.00 5.43
C ILE A 478 -25.55 37.38 6.90
N ALA A 479 -24.64 36.69 7.59
CA ALA A 479 -24.30 36.98 8.98
C ALA A 479 -23.70 38.38 9.14
N GLU A 480 -22.82 38.79 8.22
CA GLU A 480 -22.23 40.13 8.15
C GLU A 480 -23.29 41.20 7.87
N THR A 481 -24.25 40.90 6.97
CA THR A 481 -25.39 41.79 6.66
C THR A 481 -26.34 41.95 7.87
N MET A 482 -26.49 40.92 8.69
CA MET A 482 -27.34 40.94 9.88
C MET A 482 -26.61 41.44 11.15
N HIS A 483 -25.34 41.85 11.03
CA HIS A 483 -24.51 42.33 12.14
C HIS A 483 -24.48 41.39 13.35
N LEU A 484 -24.43 40.08 13.10
CA LEU A 484 -24.33 39.10 14.18
C LEU A 484 -22.95 39.17 14.85
N PRO A 485 -22.87 39.23 16.20
CA PRO A 485 -21.60 39.16 16.93
C PRO A 485 -20.86 37.86 16.67
N ASP A 486 -19.53 37.90 16.67
CA ASP A 486 -18.68 36.74 16.36
C ASP A 486 -18.79 35.59 17.40
N ASP A 487 -19.24 35.90 18.61
CA ASP A 487 -19.42 35.01 19.75
C ASP A 487 -20.86 34.51 19.93
N MET A 488 -21.81 35.01 19.12
CA MET A 488 -23.21 34.59 19.20
C MET A 488 -23.44 33.29 18.41
N PRO A 489 -23.87 32.20 19.05
CA PRO A 489 -24.15 30.96 18.33
C PRO A 489 -25.39 31.08 17.45
N ILE A 490 -25.27 30.60 16.22
CA ILE A 490 -26.40 30.34 15.34
C ILE A 490 -26.76 28.86 15.48
N SER A 491 -27.82 28.57 16.24
CA SER A 491 -28.31 27.20 16.45
C SER A 491 -29.73 27.05 15.86
N ASN A 492 -29.85 26.30 14.76
CA ASN A 492 -31.13 26.01 14.12
C ASN A 492 -31.06 24.67 13.37
N GLY A 493 -32.06 23.81 13.58
CA GLY A 493 -32.16 22.51 12.92
C GLY A 493 -32.20 22.56 11.38
N ILE A 494 -32.57 23.69 10.76
CA ILE A 494 -32.47 23.87 9.30
C ILE A 494 -31.02 23.86 8.83
N ILE A 495 -30.13 24.55 9.56
CA ILE A 495 -28.72 24.66 9.16
C ILE A 495 -28.00 23.35 9.41
N THR A 496 -28.27 22.68 10.54
CA THR A 496 -27.78 21.31 10.80
C THR A 496 -28.13 20.37 9.64
N LYS A 497 -29.38 20.38 9.14
CA LYS A 497 -29.79 19.57 7.98
C LYS A 497 -29.08 19.94 6.68
N GLN A 498 -28.70 21.21 6.49
CA GLN A 498 -27.92 21.63 5.32
C GLN A 498 -26.49 21.09 5.37
N ILE A 499 -25.86 21.10 6.55
CA ILE A 499 -24.53 20.52 6.76
C ILE A 499 -24.56 19.00 6.56
N GLU A 500 -25.60 18.31 7.04
CA GLU A 500 -25.77 16.87 6.78
C GLU A 500 -25.91 16.55 5.29
N ARG A 501 -26.60 17.41 4.51
CA ARG A 501 -26.68 17.26 3.04
C ARG A 501 -25.33 17.47 2.38
N ALA A 502 -24.56 18.44 2.84
CA ALA A 502 -23.20 18.70 2.39
C ALA A 502 -22.29 17.48 2.60
N GLN A 503 -22.30 16.89 3.80
CA GLN A 503 -21.58 15.65 4.10
C GLN A 503 -21.97 14.52 3.15
N LYS A 504 -23.27 14.31 2.89
CA LYS A 504 -23.74 13.29 1.95
C LYS A 504 -23.21 13.48 0.52
N VAL A 505 -23.05 14.73 0.07
CA VAL A 505 -22.46 15.03 -1.25
C VAL A 505 -20.97 14.69 -1.27
N VAL A 506 -20.23 15.01 -0.20
CA VAL A 506 -18.80 14.64 -0.07
C VAL A 506 -18.63 13.12 -0.02
N GLU A 507 -19.46 12.42 0.75
CA GLU A 507 -19.49 10.96 0.81
C GLU A 507 -19.76 10.35 -0.57
N GLY A 508 -20.75 10.86 -1.32
CA GLY A 508 -21.04 10.38 -2.68
C GLY A 508 -19.87 10.61 -3.66
N ARG A 509 -19.15 11.73 -3.53
CA ARG A 509 -17.93 12.00 -4.31
C ARG A 509 -16.83 11.01 -3.96
N ASN A 510 -16.58 10.78 -2.66
CA ASN A 510 -15.59 9.82 -2.19
C ASN A 510 -15.91 8.38 -2.62
N TYR A 511 -17.19 7.99 -2.55
CA TYR A 511 -17.66 6.72 -3.07
C TYR A 511 -17.39 6.57 -4.57
N SER A 512 -17.66 7.62 -5.37
CA SER A 512 -17.39 7.60 -6.82
C SER A 512 -15.90 7.42 -7.12
N ILE A 513 -15.02 8.08 -6.37
CA ILE A 513 -13.56 7.91 -6.49
C ILE A 513 -13.15 6.48 -6.14
N ARG A 514 -13.65 5.92 -5.03
CA ARG A 514 -13.36 4.53 -4.63
C ARG A 514 -13.86 3.52 -5.66
N LYS A 515 -15.08 3.72 -6.18
CA LYS A 515 -15.66 2.89 -7.23
C LYS A 515 -14.81 2.92 -8.49
N GLN A 516 -14.31 4.09 -8.89
CA GLN A 516 -13.40 4.20 -10.02
C GLN A 516 -12.08 3.46 -9.80
N VAL A 517 -11.45 3.61 -8.62
CA VAL A 517 -10.23 2.87 -8.26
C VAL A 517 -10.45 1.36 -8.30
N LEU A 518 -11.58 0.90 -7.76
CA LEU A 518 -11.98 -0.51 -7.80
C LEU A 518 -12.15 -1.01 -9.24
N SER A 519 -12.81 -0.26 -10.11
CA SER A 519 -13.01 -0.67 -11.51
C SER A 519 -11.70 -0.91 -12.27
N TYR A 520 -10.66 -0.11 -12.00
CA TYR A 520 -9.33 -0.35 -12.56
C TYR A 520 -8.65 -1.58 -11.94
N ASP A 521 -8.75 -1.74 -10.61
CA ASP A 521 -8.18 -2.91 -9.94
C ASP A 521 -8.92 -4.21 -10.29
N ASP A 522 -10.20 -4.18 -10.65
CA ASP A 522 -10.97 -5.36 -11.10
C ASP A 522 -10.38 -5.96 -12.38
N VAL A 523 -9.91 -5.12 -13.31
CA VAL A 523 -9.20 -5.57 -14.52
C VAL A 523 -7.89 -6.26 -14.14
N MET A 524 -7.10 -5.63 -13.26
CA MET A 524 -5.86 -6.22 -12.75
C MET A 524 -6.12 -7.48 -11.93
N ASN A 525 -7.21 -7.55 -11.18
CA ASN A 525 -7.56 -8.68 -10.34
C ASN A 525 -7.90 -9.92 -11.16
N ALA A 526 -8.63 -9.77 -12.27
CA ALA A 526 -8.90 -10.87 -13.18
C ALA A 526 -7.61 -11.49 -13.74
N GLN A 527 -6.64 -10.65 -14.13
CA GLN A 527 -5.32 -11.11 -14.60
C GLN A 527 -4.51 -11.74 -13.47
N ARG A 528 -4.52 -11.12 -12.28
CA ARG A 528 -3.85 -11.60 -11.07
C ARG A 528 -4.35 -12.99 -10.66
N GLU A 529 -5.66 -13.23 -10.69
CA GLU A 529 -6.26 -14.53 -10.36
C GLU A 529 -5.75 -15.63 -11.28
N ILE A 530 -5.62 -15.35 -12.57
CA ILE A 530 -5.07 -16.30 -13.55
C ILE A 530 -3.60 -16.60 -13.21
N ILE A 531 -2.77 -15.58 -13.06
CA ILE A 531 -1.33 -15.74 -12.77
C ILE A 531 -1.12 -16.46 -11.44
N TYR A 532 -1.83 -16.07 -10.38
CA TYR A 532 -1.66 -16.67 -9.06
C TYR A 532 -2.16 -18.11 -9.01
N LYS A 533 -3.21 -18.44 -9.79
CA LYS A 533 -3.69 -19.82 -9.93
C LYS A 533 -2.66 -20.70 -10.63
N GLU A 534 -2.12 -20.27 -11.76
CA GLU A 534 -1.09 -21.05 -12.48
C GLU A 534 0.19 -21.17 -11.65
N ARG A 535 0.66 -20.06 -11.06
CA ARG A 535 1.79 -20.07 -10.12
C ARG A 535 1.57 -21.02 -8.93
N GLY A 536 0.34 -21.07 -8.41
CA GLY A 536 -0.06 -21.97 -7.34
C GLY A 536 0.10 -23.45 -7.71
N LYS A 537 -0.33 -23.85 -8.91
CA LYS A 537 -0.17 -25.23 -9.41
C LYS A 537 1.31 -25.63 -9.49
N VAL A 538 2.15 -24.74 -10.01
CA VAL A 538 3.60 -24.95 -10.12
C VAL A 538 4.25 -25.09 -8.73
N LEU A 539 3.84 -24.26 -7.76
CA LEU A 539 4.30 -24.35 -6.38
C LEU A 539 3.87 -25.63 -5.66
N ASP A 540 2.70 -26.16 -6.00
CA ASP A 540 2.15 -27.39 -5.42
C ASP A 540 2.86 -28.67 -5.90
N GLY A 541 3.81 -28.56 -6.82
CA GLY A 541 4.62 -29.66 -7.31
C GLY A 541 4.01 -30.36 -8.54
N MET A 542 3.17 -29.66 -9.29
CA MET A 542 2.77 -30.12 -10.63
C MET A 542 4.01 -30.25 -11.50
N ASP A 543 4.12 -31.37 -12.21
CA ASP A 543 5.15 -31.54 -13.23
C ASP A 543 4.89 -30.53 -14.37
N VAL A 544 5.87 -29.68 -14.62
CA VAL A 544 5.80 -28.62 -15.64
C VAL A 544 6.45 -29.04 -16.95
N HIS A 545 7.06 -30.23 -17.04
CA HIS A 545 7.85 -30.63 -18.18
C HIS A 545 7.07 -30.57 -19.49
N GLU A 546 5.87 -31.16 -19.54
CA GLU A 546 4.99 -31.11 -20.72
C GLU A 546 4.64 -29.66 -21.12
N GLN A 547 4.39 -28.78 -20.13
CA GLN A 547 4.11 -27.37 -20.40
C GLN A 547 5.33 -26.66 -20.99
N ILE A 548 6.54 -27.02 -20.55
CA ILE A 548 7.78 -26.48 -21.13
C ILE A 548 7.96 -26.97 -22.58
N LEU A 549 7.60 -28.22 -22.89
CA LEU A 549 7.65 -28.72 -24.26
C LEU A 549 6.71 -27.93 -25.17
N ASP A 550 5.49 -27.62 -24.70
CA ASP A 550 4.56 -26.75 -25.42
C ASP A 550 5.14 -25.32 -25.59
N MET A 551 5.80 -24.76 -24.57
CA MET A 551 6.47 -23.44 -24.69
C MET A 551 7.63 -23.45 -25.70
N ILE A 552 8.33 -24.59 -25.85
CA ILE A 552 9.38 -24.77 -26.86
C ILE A 552 8.74 -24.82 -28.26
N ASP A 553 7.57 -25.47 -28.39
CA ASP A 553 6.76 -25.50 -29.62
C ASP A 553 6.33 -24.09 -30.04
N ASP A 554 5.76 -23.32 -29.10
CA ASP A 554 5.36 -21.92 -29.30
C ASP A 554 6.55 -21.04 -29.76
N LEU A 555 7.71 -21.18 -29.11
CA LEU A 555 8.92 -20.42 -29.47
C LEU A 555 9.40 -20.75 -30.89
N ALA A 556 9.33 -22.02 -31.31
CA ALA A 556 9.66 -22.41 -32.68
C ALA A 556 8.69 -21.77 -33.68
N GLU A 557 7.40 -21.78 -33.39
CA GLU A 557 6.37 -21.18 -34.22
C GLU A 557 6.54 -19.66 -34.34
N GLU A 558 6.85 -18.96 -33.25
CA GLU A 558 7.14 -17.51 -33.25
C GLU A 558 8.31 -17.17 -34.20
N ILE A 559 9.44 -17.87 -34.04
CA ILE A 559 10.66 -17.58 -34.84
C ILE A 559 10.41 -17.92 -36.31
N ILE A 560 9.78 -19.06 -36.59
CA ILE A 560 9.51 -19.47 -37.97
C ILE A 560 8.50 -18.54 -38.62
N GLY A 561 7.41 -18.19 -37.95
CA GLY A 561 6.39 -17.29 -38.48
C GLY A 561 6.93 -15.90 -38.84
N TYR A 562 7.96 -15.42 -38.13
CA TYR A 562 8.60 -14.14 -38.43
C TYR A 562 9.46 -14.16 -39.70
N TYR A 563 10.25 -15.23 -39.91
CA TYR A 563 11.19 -15.31 -41.04
C TYR A 563 10.64 -16.05 -42.26
N ALA A 564 9.67 -16.94 -42.07
CA ALA A 564 9.08 -17.78 -43.10
C ALA A 564 7.68 -17.25 -43.50
N ASP A 565 7.61 -16.02 -44.04
CA ASP A 565 6.35 -15.48 -44.56
C ASP A 565 5.94 -16.23 -45.83
N TYR A 566 4.81 -16.94 -45.75
CA TYR A 566 4.20 -17.71 -46.85
C TYR A 566 3.84 -16.85 -48.08
N LYS A 567 3.83 -15.51 -47.96
CA LYS A 567 3.60 -14.57 -49.05
C LYS A 567 4.87 -14.25 -49.86
N THR A 568 6.04 -14.59 -49.33
CA THR A 568 7.34 -14.30 -49.94
C THR A 568 8.00 -15.58 -50.44
N ASP A 569 8.79 -15.47 -51.52
CA ASP A 569 9.54 -16.62 -52.04
C ASP A 569 10.68 -16.97 -51.07
N TYR A 570 10.84 -18.26 -50.75
CA TYR A 570 11.86 -18.75 -49.80
C TYR A 570 13.27 -18.29 -50.19
N GLN A 571 13.54 -18.13 -51.49
CA GLN A 571 14.84 -17.64 -51.98
C GLN A 571 15.16 -16.21 -51.56
N THR A 572 14.17 -15.45 -51.12
CA THR A 572 14.30 -14.05 -50.69
C THR A 572 14.42 -13.90 -49.17
N TRP A 573 14.34 -15.00 -48.42
CA TRP A 573 14.48 -14.98 -46.97
C TRP A 573 15.92 -14.69 -46.54
N ASP A 574 16.06 -13.97 -45.42
CA ASP A 574 17.36 -13.74 -44.80
C ASP A 574 17.75 -14.96 -43.93
N TYR A 575 18.34 -15.97 -44.57
CA TYR A 575 18.82 -17.18 -43.90
C TYR A 575 19.89 -16.92 -42.84
N ALA A 576 20.67 -15.84 -42.98
CA ALA A 576 21.70 -15.50 -42.00
C ALA A 576 21.04 -15.00 -40.70
N ALA A 577 20.09 -14.06 -40.80
CA ALA A 577 19.32 -13.58 -39.66
C ALA A 577 18.44 -14.70 -39.05
N PHE A 578 17.83 -15.54 -39.88
CA PHE A 578 16.98 -16.64 -39.44
C PHE A 578 17.77 -17.67 -38.61
N ASN A 579 18.90 -18.17 -39.14
CA ASN A 579 19.76 -19.08 -38.38
C ASN A 579 20.35 -18.43 -37.14
N GLN A 580 20.74 -17.16 -37.20
CA GLN A 580 21.24 -16.44 -36.04
C GLN A 580 20.20 -16.36 -34.92
N SER A 581 18.94 -16.06 -35.24
CA SER A 581 17.84 -16.02 -34.26
C SER A 581 17.58 -17.40 -33.65
N LEU A 582 17.52 -18.45 -34.49
CA LEU A 582 17.38 -19.84 -34.01
C LEU A 582 18.52 -20.25 -33.09
N GLU A 583 19.77 -19.95 -33.45
CA GLU A 583 20.94 -20.30 -32.63
C GLU A 583 21.02 -19.47 -31.34
N GLN A 584 20.61 -18.20 -31.36
CA GLN A 584 20.59 -17.37 -30.16
C GLN A 584 19.50 -17.79 -29.17
N LYS A 585 18.32 -18.17 -29.67
CA LYS A 585 17.15 -18.43 -28.81
C LYS A 585 16.91 -19.91 -28.50
N MET A 586 17.16 -20.82 -29.45
CA MET A 586 16.80 -22.25 -29.32
C MET A 586 17.98 -23.21 -29.52
N LEU A 587 18.66 -23.17 -30.67
CA LEU A 587 19.58 -24.23 -31.15
C LEU A 587 21.06 -24.00 -30.77
N PRO A 588 21.90 -25.03 -30.60
CA PRO A 588 23.34 -24.86 -30.38
C PRO A 588 24.01 -23.98 -31.44
N GLN A 589 25.07 -23.25 -31.05
CA GLN A 589 25.81 -22.39 -32.00
C GLN A 589 26.42 -23.23 -33.14
N GLY A 590 26.30 -22.72 -34.36
CA GLY A 590 26.83 -23.37 -35.57
C GLY A 590 25.95 -24.48 -36.15
N THR A 591 24.70 -24.64 -35.66
CA THR A 591 23.75 -25.61 -36.22
C THR A 591 23.40 -25.30 -37.68
N ASN A 592 23.25 -24.02 -38.04
CA ASN A 592 22.90 -23.55 -39.39
C ASN A 592 21.81 -24.39 -40.08
N LEU A 593 20.70 -24.64 -39.37
CA LEU A 593 19.67 -25.59 -39.79
C LEU A 593 18.88 -25.14 -41.03
N MET A 594 18.61 -23.84 -41.15
CA MET A 594 17.81 -23.28 -42.23
C MET A 594 18.67 -23.05 -43.45
N THR A 595 18.65 -24.00 -44.39
CA THR A 595 19.30 -23.88 -45.70
C THR A 595 18.26 -23.75 -46.82
N PRO A 596 18.63 -23.16 -47.99
CA PRO A 596 17.73 -23.06 -49.14
C PRO A 596 17.17 -24.43 -49.57
N GLU A 597 17.93 -25.51 -49.41
CA GLU A 597 17.50 -26.87 -49.73
C GLU A 597 16.40 -27.36 -48.77
N LEU A 598 16.52 -27.11 -47.47
CA LEU A 598 15.51 -27.50 -46.49
C LEU A 598 14.23 -26.65 -46.63
N CYS A 599 14.39 -25.35 -46.88
CA CYS A 599 13.28 -24.40 -47.04
C CYS A 599 12.58 -24.51 -48.41
N SER A 600 13.18 -25.19 -49.40
CA SER A 600 12.55 -25.47 -50.70
C SER A 600 11.27 -26.34 -50.61
N CYS A 601 11.04 -26.99 -49.46
CA CYS A 601 9.91 -27.89 -49.24
C CYS A 601 8.58 -27.18 -48.90
N PHE A 602 8.55 -25.83 -48.82
CA PHE A 602 7.38 -24.93 -48.69
C PHE A 602 6.33 -25.22 -47.60
N ASP A 603 6.62 -26.08 -46.63
CA ASP A 603 5.69 -26.37 -45.55
C ASP A 603 6.24 -25.85 -44.22
N VAL A 604 5.65 -24.76 -43.73
CA VAL A 604 5.98 -24.12 -42.45
C VAL A 604 5.92 -25.13 -41.31
N TYR A 605 5.00 -26.10 -41.36
CA TYR A 605 4.89 -27.17 -40.38
C TYR A 605 6.10 -28.11 -40.41
N LYS A 606 6.63 -28.43 -41.60
CA LYS A 606 7.84 -29.27 -41.71
C LYS A 606 9.10 -28.56 -41.25
N LEU A 607 9.19 -27.24 -41.46
CA LEU A 607 10.29 -26.44 -40.94
C LEU A 607 10.24 -26.40 -39.41
N LYS A 608 9.04 -26.27 -38.83
CA LYS A 608 8.81 -26.35 -37.38
C LYS A 608 9.22 -27.70 -36.82
N ASP A 609 8.76 -28.80 -37.41
CA ASP A 609 9.14 -30.15 -36.99
C ASP A 609 10.66 -30.39 -37.04
N ALA A 610 11.34 -29.86 -38.06
CA ALA A 610 12.79 -29.98 -38.19
C ALA A 610 13.53 -29.23 -37.07
N VAL A 611 13.10 -28.02 -36.73
CA VAL A 611 13.66 -27.23 -35.61
C VAL A 611 13.41 -27.94 -34.29
N LEU A 612 12.16 -28.37 -34.04
CA LEU A 612 11.78 -29.02 -32.79
C LEU A 612 12.54 -30.31 -32.57
N LYS A 613 12.74 -31.11 -33.61
CA LYS A 613 13.52 -32.35 -33.50
C LYS A 613 14.95 -32.10 -33.02
N VAL A 614 15.60 -31.02 -33.47
CA VAL A 614 16.95 -30.66 -33.02
C VAL A 614 16.91 -30.08 -31.60
N ALA A 615 15.99 -29.15 -31.33
CA ALA A 615 15.86 -28.50 -30.03
C ALA A 615 15.52 -29.50 -28.91
N LEU A 616 14.52 -30.36 -29.12
CA LEU A 616 14.10 -31.38 -28.15
C LEU A 616 15.17 -32.44 -27.92
N LYS A 617 15.96 -32.78 -28.95
CA LYS A 617 17.09 -33.69 -28.77
C LYS A 617 18.15 -33.06 -27.86
N ASP A 618 18.58 -31.84 -28.15
CA ASP A 618 19.56 -31.11 -27.32
C ASP A 618 19.05 -30.92 -25.88
N TYR A 619 17.75 -30.64 -25.72
CA TYR A 619 17.12 -30.50 -24.43
C TYR A 619 17.11 -31.81 -23.62
N ASN A 620 16.70 -32.92 -24.23
CA ASN A 620 16.72 -34.24 -23.60
C ASN A 620 18.15 -34.70 -23.26
N ASP A 621 19.11 -34.44 -24.15
CA ASP A 621 20.52 -34.75 -23.90
C ASP A 621 21.05 -33.98 -22.66
N LYS A 622 20.60 -32.74 -22.44
CA LYS A 622 20.91 -31.95 -21.22
C LYS A 622 20.26 -32.52 -19.96
N ILE A 623 19.01 -32.95 -20.04
CA ILE A 623 18.30 -33.57 -18.91
C ILE A 623 19.05 -34.82 -18.46
N GLU A 624 19.42 -35.70 -19.39
CA GLU A 624 20.15 -36.93 -19.05
C GLU A 624 21.57 -36.65 -18.53
N ALA A 625 22.29 -35.68 -19.12
CA ALA A 625 23.61 -35.28 -18.65
C ALA A 625 23.59 -34.75 -17.20
N THR A 626 22.61 -33.91 -16.86
CA THR A 626 22.49 -33.32 -15.51
C THR A 626 21.99 -34.35 -14.48
N LYS A 627 21.16 -35.29 -14.89
CA LYS A 627 20.72 -36.41 -14.06
C LYS A 627 21.87 -37.34 -13.66
N ALA A 628 22.82 -37.58 -14.57
CA ALA A 628 24.05 -38.31 -14.26
C ALA A 628 24.89 -37.63 -13.16
N ASP A 629 24.74 -36.32 -12.99
CA ASP A 629 25.39 -35.51 -11.97
C ASP A 629 24.60 -35.38 -10.65
N GLY A 630 23.43 -36.02 -10.54
CA GLY A 630 22.56 -35.99 -9.36
C GLY A 630 21.77 -34.68 -9.21
N PHE A 631 21.62 -33.91 -10.29
CA PHE A 631 20.84 -32.68 -10.31
C PHE A 631 19.40 -32.94 -10.75
N ASP A 632 18.42 -32.34 -10.05
CA ASP A 632 17.01 -32.43 -10.39
C ASP A 632 16.65 -31.34 -11.42
N PHE A 633 16.51 -31.73 -12.68
CA PHE A 633 16.18 -30.80 -13.77
C PHE A 633 14.72 -30.30 -13.70
N GLY A 634 13.79 -31.09 -13.16
CA GLY A 634 12.41 -30.65 -12.98
C GLY A 634 12.30 -29.51 -11.95
N GLU A 635 13.13 -29.55 -10.91
CA GLU A 635 13.27 -28.42 -9.98
C GLU A 635 13.78 -27.16 -10.68
N LEU A 636 14.70 -27.32 -11.64
CA LEU A 636 15.24 -26.20 -12.41
C LEU A 636 14.18 -25.60 -13.35
N GLU A 637 13.44 -26.43 -14.08
CA GLU A 637 12.31 -25.99 -14.92
C GLU A 637 11.33 -25.16 -14.10
N ARG A 638 10.94 -25.68 -12.93
CA ARG A 638 10.04 -25.01 -11.99
C ARG A 638 10.57 -23.66 -11.52
N VAL A 639 11.82 -23.61 -11.07
CA VAL A 639 12.43 -22.37 -10.56
C VAL A 639 12.59 -21.32 -11.66
N VAL A 640 12.98 -21.74 -12.87
CA VAL A 640 13.12 -20.83 -14.01
C VAL A 640 11.75 -20.27 -14.41
N LEU A 641 10.74 -21.12 -14.56
CA LEU A 641 9.38 -20.68 -14.89
C LEU A 641 8.84 -19.69 -13.87
N LEU A 642 8.91 -20.01 -12.56
CA LEU A 642 8.43 -19.11 -11.50
C LEU A 642 9.16 -17.77 -11.53
N LYS A 643 10.48 -17.76 -11.73
CA LYS A 643 11.26 -16.52 -11.78
C LYS A 643 10.93 -15.67 -13.01
N THR A 644 10.73 -16.31 -14.17
CA THR A 644 10.34 -15.59 -15.41
C THR A 644 8.94 -15.02 -15.28
N VAL A 645 7.97 -15.81 -14.79
CA VAL A 645 6.60 -15.36 -14.49
C VAL A 645 6.63 -14.16 -13.55
N ASP A 646 7.33 -14.28 -12.42
CA ASP A 646 7.41 -13.21 -11.43
C ASP A 646 8.02 -11.93 -12.05
N SER A 647 9.10 -12.06 -12.83
CA SER A 647 9.73 -10.90 -13.50
C SER A 647 8.81 -10.22 -14.51
N LYS A 648 8.14 -10.99 -15.38
CA LYS A 648 7.24 -10.43 -16.41
C LYS A 648 5.98 -9.85 -15.81
N TRP A 649 5.45 -10.49 -14.77
CA TRP A 649 4.31 -9.97 -14.02
C TRP A 649 4.62 -8.63 -13.35
N MET A 650 5.81 -8.48 -12.76
CA MET A 650 6.24 -7.19 -12.19
C MET A 650 6.32 -6.09 -13.27
N ASP A 651 6.93 -6.39 -14.41
CA ASP A 651 7.00 -5.42 -15.52
C ASP A 651 5.60 -5.06 -16.06
N HIS A 652 4.69 -6.04 -16.10
CA HIS A 652 3.30 -5.82 -16.49
C HIS A 652 2.53 -4.95 -15.49
N ILE A 653 2.70 -5.14 -14.17
CA ILE A 653 2.07 -4.27 -13.16
C ILE A 653 2.52 -2.82 -13.36
N ASP A 654 3.82 -2.59 -13.57
CA ASP A 654 4.34 -1.24 -13.82
C ASP A 654 3.76 -0.65 -15.12
N ALA A 655 3.69 -1.46 -16.19
CA ALA A 655 3.12 -1.04 -17.47
C ALA A 655 1.61 -0.72 -17.36
N MET A 656 0.87 -1.49 -16.55
CA MET A 656 -0.54 -1.26 -16.26
C MET A 656 -0.78 -0.03 -15.41
N ASP A 657 0.14 0.33 -14.50
CA ASP A 657 0.10 1.60 -13.77
C ASP A 657 0.33 2.79 -14.72
N ALA A 658 1.31 2.67 -15.63
CA ALA A 658 1.56 3.68 -16.66
C ALA A 658 0.35 3.85 -17.59
N LEU A 659 -0.26 2.75 -18.05
CA LEU A 659 -1.48 2.78 -18.85
C LEU A 659 -2.62 3.47 -18.11
N ARG A 660 -2.82 3.17 -16.83
CA ARG A 660 -3.85 3.80 -16.00
C ARG A 660 -3.68 5.32 -15.91
N ARG A 661 -2.44 5.81 -15.81
CA ARG A 661 -2.14 7.27 -15.83
C ARG A 661 -2.46 7.90 -17.19
N GLY A 662 -2.12 7.22 -18.29
CA GLY A 662 -2.29 7.74 -19.66
C GLY A 662 -3.74 7.68 -20.18
N ILE A 663 -4.52 6.68 -19.76
CA ILE A 663 -5.86 6.41 -20.31
C ILE A 663 -6.88 7.54 -20.00
N GLY A 664 -6.65 8.31 -18.94
CA GLY A 664 -7.51 9.44 -18.55
C GLY A 664 -7.65 10.49 -19.66
N LEU A 665 -6.60 10.69 -20.46
CA LEU A 665 -6.59 11.63 -21.60
C LEU A 665 -7.41 11.13 -22.79
N ARG A 666 -7.78 9.84 -22.85
CA ARG A 666 -8.66 9.30 -23.90
C ARG A 666 -10.14 9.51 -23.61
N GLY A 667 -10.50 9.91 -22.38
CA GLY A 667 -11.87 10.25 -21.98
C GLY A 667 -12.46 11.44 -22.78
N TYR A 668 -11.62 12.25 -23.44
CA TYR A 668 -12.06 13.31 -24.36
C TYR A 668 -12.80 12.78 -25.60
N GLY A 669 -12.63 11.50 -25.95
CA GLY A 669 -13.24 10.86 -27.12
C GLY A 669 -14.62 10.23 -26.90
N GLN A 670 -15.35 10.58 -25.84
CA GLN A 670 -16.65 9.98 -25.45
C GLN A 670 -16.64 8.44 -25.23
N ARG A 671 -15.47 7.83 -25.08
CA ARG A 671 -15.33 6.42 -24.69
C ARG A 671 -15.05 6.33 -23.20
N ASP A 672 -15.65 5.35 -22.53
CA ASP A 672 -15.37 5.07 -21.12
C ASP A 672 -13.89 4.64 -20.97
N PRO A 673 -13.07 5.39 -20.19
CA PRO A 673 -11.67 5.06 -19.99
C PRO A 673 -11.42 3.66 -19.41
N VAL A 674 -12.34 3.13 -18.60
CA VAL A 674 -12.21 1.79 -18.00
C VAL A 674 -12.33 0.70 -19.07
N ILE A 675 -13.21 0.89 -20.07
CA ILE A 675 -13.37 -0.08 -21.16
C ILE A 675 -12.11 -0.11 -22.03
N ALA A 676 -11.55 1.06 -22.36
CA ALA A 676 -10.31 1.15 -23.11
C ALA A 676 -9.14 0.52 -22.33
N TYR A 677 -9.03 0.82 -21.03
CA TYR A 677 -8.05 0.22 -20.14
C TYR A 677 -8.16 -1.31 -20.08
N ARG A 678 -9.39 -1.84 -20.05
CA ARG A 678 -9.64 -3.28 -20.05
C ARG A 678 -9.18 -3.95 -21.35
N GLN A 679 -9.44 -3.33 -22.50
CA GLN A 679 -9.04 -3.88 -23.80
C GLN A 679 -7.52 -3.86 -23.95
N GLU A 680 -6.90 -2.69 -23.82
CA GLU A 680 -5.44 -2.54 -23.95
C GLU A 680 -4.69 -3.34 -22.88
N GLY A 681 -5.21 -3.38 -21.66
CA GLY A 681 -4.63 -4.17 -20.59
C GLY A 681 -4.72 -5.67 -20.83
N TRP A 682 -5.74 -6.16 -21.56
CA TRP A 682 -5.84 -7.57 -21.94
C TRP A 682 -4.86 -7.92 -23.06
N ASP A 683 -4.72 -7.05 -24.07
CA ASP A 683 -3.74 -7.24 -25.14
C ASP A 683 -2.31 -7.27 -24.57
N MET A 684 -1.99 -6.37 -23.63
CA MET A 684 -0.70 -6.37 -22.91
C MET A 684 -0.50 -7.64 -22.07
N PHE A 685 -1.57 -8.18 -21.51
CA PHE A 685 -1.52 -9.42 -20.73
C PHE A 685 -1.24 -10.64 -21.61
N GLU A 686 -1.86 -10.74 -22.78
CA GLU A 686 -1.58 -11.80 -23.76
C GLU A 686 -0.14 -11.72 -24.29
N ASP A 687 0.37 -10.51 -24.59
CA ASP A 687 1.77 -10.29 -24.96
C ASP A 687 2.71 -10.70 -23.82
N MET A 688 2.39 -10.35 -22.57
CA MET A 688 3.17 -10.78 -21.42
C MET A 688 3.22 -12.31 -21.29
N VAL A 689 2.08 -13.00 -21.44
CA VAL A 689 2.02 -14.48 -21.38
C VAL A 689 2.88 -15.10 -22.48
N SER A 690 2.76 -14.61 -23.71
CA SER A 690 3.60 -15.05 -24.83
C SER A 690 5.09 -14.86 -24.53
N ARG A 691 5.50 -13.70 -24.01
CA ARG A 691 6.89 -13.45 -23.59
C ARG A 691 7.37 -14.37 -22.47
N ILE A 692 6.49 -14.76 -21.54
CA ILE A 692 6.82 -15.74 -20.50
C ILE A 692 7.17 -17.08 -21.14
N HIS A 693 6.39 -17.54 -22.11
CA HIS A 693 6.64 -18.81 -22.81
C HIS A 693 7.99 -18.76 -23.55
N SER A 694 8.17 -17.76 -24.41
CA SER A 694 9.36 -17.61 -25.24
C SER A 694 10.64 -17.43 -24.42
N GLU A 695 10.60 -16.63 -23.34
CA GLU A 695 11.77 -16.41 -22.48
C GLU A 695 12.08 -17.64 -21.61
N THR A 696 11.07 -18.33 -21.08
CA THR A 696 11.27 -19.55 -20.29
C THR A 696 11.90 -20.65 -21.14
N ALA A 697 11.32 -20.93 -22.32
CA ALA A 697 11.85 -21.90 -23.26
C ALA A 697 13.29 -21.55 -23.68
N SER A 698 13.54 -20.29 -24.03
CA SER A 698 14.89 -19.86 -24.43
C SER A 698 15.91 -20.00 -23.31
N ILE A 699 15.57 -19.61 -22.08
CA ILE A 699 16.47 -19.77 -20.93
C ILE A 699 16.80 -21.24 -20.71
N LEU A 700 15.79 -22.12 -20.70
CA LEU A 700 15.97 -23.55 -20.45
C LEU A 700 16.76 -24.24 -21.58
N LEU A 701 16.56 -23.85 -22.84
CA LEU A 701 17.35 -24.34 -23.96
C LEU A 701 18.81 -23.84 -23.92
N LYS A 702 19.09 -22.67 -23.34
CA LYS A 702 20.45 -22.10 -23.29
C LYS A 702 21.20 -22.30 -21.99
N ILE A 703 20.54 -22.83 -20.96
CA ILE A 703 21.15 -23.03 -19.65
C ILE A 703 22.26 -24.08 -19.73
N HIS A 704 23.38 -23.79 -19.06
CA HIS A 704 24.46 -24.74 -18.87
C HIS A 704 24.66 -24.93 -17.36
N VAL A 705 24.59 -26.19 -16.91
CA VAL A 705 24.78 -26.54 -15.50
C VAL A 705 26.22 -27.00 -15.31
N GLU A 706 27.01 -26.22 -14.57
CA GLU A 706 28.38 -26.59 -14.19
C GLU A 706 28.41 -27.08 -12.73
N LYS A 707 29.10 -28.19 -12.49
CA LYS A 707 29.37 -28.71 -11.14
C LYS A 707 30.50 -27.89 -10.49
N ARG A 708 30.30 -27.38 -9.28
CA ARG A 708 31.40 -26.81 -8.47
C ARG A 708 32.16 -27.94 -7.79
N GLU A 709 33.50 -27.94 -7.90
CA GLU A 709 34.38 -28.96 -7.32
C GLU A 709 34.42 -28.93 -5.77
N ASP A 710 33.85 -27.89 -5.14
CA ASP A 710 34.05 -27.59 -3.71
C ASP A 710 33.00 -28.21 -2.77
N GLY A 711 32.13 -29.10 -3.26
CA GLY A 711 31.11 -29.77 -2.42
C GLY A 711 29.96 -28.87 -1.91
N SER A 712 29.88 -27.61 -2.35
CA SER A 712 28.69 -26.76 -2.17
C SER A 712 27.76 -26.82 -3.39
N THR A 713 26.45 -26.72 -3.18
CA THR A 713 25.36 -26.74 -4.18
C THR A 713 25.72 -26.15 -5.55
N SER A 714 25.35 -26.88 -6.61
CA SER A 714 25.49 -26.55 -8.03
C SER A 714 24.99 -25.14 -8.33
N SER A 715 25.74 -24.35 -9.11
CA SER A 715 25.35 -22.98 -9.49
C SER A 715 25.04 -22.88 -10.97
N VAL A 716 23.87 -22.34 -11.29
CA VAL A 716 23.41 -22.08 -12.67
C VAL A 716 24.12 -20.85 -13.24
N ARG A 717 24.70 -20.94 -14.44
CA ARG A 717 25.21 -19.79 -15.23
C ARG A 717 24.34 -19.58 -16.47
N GLN A 718 23.85 -18.36 -16.67
CA GLN A 718 23.26 -17.91 -17.94
C GLN A 718 24.35 -17.30 -18.82
N ASN A 719 24.55 -17.84 -20.03
CA ASN A 719 25.31 -17.18 -21.09
C ASN A 719 24.35 -16.33 -21.94
N ILE A 720 23.87 -15.20 -21.40
CA ILE A 720 23.30 -14.15 -22.24
C ILE A 720 24.48 -13.37 -22.80
N ALA A 721 24.60 -13.32 -24.14
CA ALA A 721 25.60 -12.52 -24.83
C ALA A 721 25.30 -11.01 -24.65
N ALA A 722 25.52 -10.50 -23.44
CA ALA A 722 25.72 -9.08 -23.23
C ALA A 722 27.13 -8.76 -23.73
N ALA A 723 27.23 -7.94 -24.79
CA ALA A 723 28.45 -7.23 -25.13
C ALA A 723 28.75 -6.18 -24.04
N GLN A 724 29.08 -6.64 -22.83
CA GLN A 724 29.77 -5.85 -21.83
C GLN A 724 31.16 -6.45 -21.68
N LYS A 725 32.12 -5.87 -22.39
CA LYS A 725 33.51 -5.94 -21.96
C LYS A 725 33.55 -5.39 -20.54
N SER A 726 33.59 -6.28 -19.55
CA SER A 726 34.05 -5.92 -18.22
C SER A 726 35.47 -5.38 -18.38
N VAL A 727 35.61 -4.07 -18.20
CA VAL A 727 36.93 -3.49 -17.97
C VAL A 727 37.39 -4.10 -16.65
N ARG A 728 38.24 -5.11 -16.72
CA ARG A 728 39.07 -5.53 -15.58
C ARG A 728 39.71 -4.26 -15.07
N SER A 729 39.40 -3.88 -13.82
CA SER A 729 40.17 -2.87 -13.14
C SER A 729 41.60 -3.39 -13.04
N ASP A 730 42.49 -2.82 -13.85
CA ASP A 730 43.91 -3.11 -13.77
C ASP A 730 44.37 -2.89 -12.32
N LYS A 731 45.11 -3.87 -11.79
CA LYS A 731 45.79 -3.76 -10.50
C LYS A 731 46.50 -2.40 -10.44
N LYS A 732 46.11 -1.55 -9.49
CA LYS A 732 46.84 -0.30 -9.19
C LYS A 732 48.31 -0.66 -8.91
N VAL A 733 49.20 -0.26 -9.81
CA VAL A 733 50.65 -0.45 -9.66
C VAL A 733 51.11 0.28 -8.41
N GLY A 734 51.65 -0.46 -7.44
CA GLY A 734 52.18 0.10 -6.20
C GLY A 734 53.44 0.93 -6.45
N ARG A 735 53.71 1.94 -5.61
CA ARG A 735 54.87 2.86 -5.75
C ARG A 735 56.22 2.15 -5.89
N ASN A 736 56.38 0.96 -5.32
CA ASN A 736 57.63 0.18 -5.35
C ASN A 736 57.63 -0.95 -6.39
N ASP A 737 56.54 -1.15 -7.13
CA ASP A 737 56.44 -2.19 -8.16
C ASP A 737 57.25 -1.80 -9.41
N PRO A 738 57.65 -2.77 -10.24
CA PRO A 738 58.27 -2.50 -11.54
C PRO A 738 57.37 -1.61 -12.39
N CYS A 739 57.94 -0.58 -13.00
CA CYS A 739 57.16 0.36 -13.80
C CYS A 739 56.60 -0.33 -15.06
N PRO A 740 55.29 -0.24 -15.34
CA PRO A 740 54.65 -0.94 -16.46
C PRO A 740 55.10 -0.45 -17.85
N CYS A 741 55.88 0.65 -17.94
CA CYS A 741 56.50 1.08 -19.19
C CYS A 741 57.71 0.22 -19.62
N GLY A 742 58.10 -0.78 -18.82
CA GLY A 742 59.19 -1.70 -19.15
C GLY A 742 60.60 -1.15 -18.90
N SER A 743 60.74 0.00 -18.22
CA SER A 743 62.02 0.66 -17.96
C SER A 743 62.95 -0.04 -16.96
N GLY A 744 62.48 -1.12 -16.30
CA GLY A 744 63.22 -1.83 -15.25
C GLY A 744 63.33 -1.08 -13.91
N LEU A 745 62.85 0.17 -13.83
CA LEU A 745 62.86 0.99 -12.62
C LEU A 745 61.55 0.84 -11.83
N LYS A 746 61.58 1.10 -10.51
CA LYS A 746 60.37 1.15 -9.67
C LYS A 746 59.44 2.30 -10.11
N TYR A 747 58.11 2.11 -10.05
CA TYR A 747 57.11 3.07 -10.54
C TYR A 747 57.32 4.51 -10.04
N LYS A 748 57.63 4.69 -8.74
CA LYS A 748 57.92 6.01 -8.13
C LYS A 748 59.14 6.74 -8.73
N ASN A 749 60.06 6.02 -9.36
CA ASN A 749 61.27 6.58 -9.96
C ASN A 749 61.15 6.73 -11.49
N CYS A 750 60.00 6.39 -12.07
CA CYS A 750 59.73 6.46 -13.50
C CYS A 750 58.38 7.16 -13.77
N CYS A 751 57.36 6.49 -14.30
CA CYS A 751 56.08 7.09 -14.66
C CYS A 751 55.30 7.70 -13.47
N GLY A 752 55.62 7.31 -12.23
CA GLY A 752 55.05 7.86 -11.00
C GLY A 752 55.90 8.94 -10.32
N LYS A 753 56.96 9.45 -10.95
CA LYS A 753 57.88 10.43 -10.35
C LYS A 753 57.25 11.83 -10.17
N ASN A 754 56.25 12.15 -11.00
CA ASN A 754 55.54 13.44 -11.01
C ASN A 754 54.01 13.29 -10.87
N LYS A 755 53.54 12.17 -10.31
CA LYS A 755 52.12 11.91 -10.03
C LYS A 755 51.86 11.82 -8.53
#